data_AF-A0A1V6QW05-F1
#
_entry.id   AF-A0A1V6QW05-F1
#
_cell.length_a   1.000
_cell.length_b   1.000
_cell.length_c   1.000
_cell.angle_alpha   90.00
_cell.angle_beta   90.00
_cell.angle_gamma   90.00
#
_symmetry.space_group_name_H-M   'P 1'
#
loop_
_entity.id
_entity.type
_entity.pdbx_description
1 polymer ?
#
loop_
_entity_poly.entity_id
_entity_poly.type
_entity_poly.pdbx_seq_one_letter_code
_entity_poly.pdbx_strand_id
1 'polypeptide(L)'
;MSLQRWAVDMRRCDPASPHRTRYAFLSSTCGSAVYAESIRDLTSKTGFSPELHNSTVHGHSWWWLDVACPTVDDMQALSNHFAIHALTTEDIISHETKEKVELFSGYYFLSLRLAENTTDMRKSPWNAYILVFPRGTLSFTFREGLDTVKILENIEELRCSMDLNGDLLRCIIIDSVIDSFSSLSSEVEREVGVLTAGTIFNSSKDIHIMLMRIYRCRQRIIRAEYLMNGKTNVFIGLPSFASSAELDNWVSSIQSRVTSLASEFTDHEQKMLRLLSYGSHCIPVDTRWGNSWVLKGLDEGLISTTVVQNSFIDEFDMNASYLNSSQRANRLSNLTSMVHIGSIPGALIAFILCEKIGLLWSMRQLCLLWLAGVVVVITSTGNLGQLYAGRFIMGMGVGQAGVVAPTYLAEIAPAHARGMLVSIFAMSEYVGIMIGYFSAWGASLHIPSSSAMQWIIPQSIQIIVAGFLFLSSFMCEESPRHLGKNGEWEKAKHALGNIWGLSIENPELVSEIQGIQAQLHTDYGQSLGGSWIKPLKELLMVKENQRRLLFVISAQVLAQWSGANSLTTYAPQLFSLFGIQGQSTKLFVTAVFGAVKLIASLLCGVLLIDHIGRKRSLTSGILVQQVAILYIAIFLTVRSHWSGDESGSMSRAAIAAIIFMYVVGIGWAMGWNSIQYIINAEIFPLPVRSTGSSLLMTFHYANRYGISKAVPSMLLENALQPKGTFWFFSVMTFFGLLWTLLLLPETAGQSLEETNALFS
;
A
#
# COMPACT_ATOMS: atom_id res chain seq x y z
N MET A 1 19.07 -41.98 -24.36
CA MET A 1 18.51 -40.93 -23.47
C MET A 1 18.51 -41.33 -21.99
N SER A 2 18.33 -42.61 -21.62
CA SER A 2 18.35 -43.09 -20.22
C SER A 2 19.72 -42.95 -19.52
N LEU A 3 20.82 -43.34 -20.17
CA LEU A 3 22.18 -43.24 -19.62
C LEU A 3 22.65 -41.79 -19.36
N GLN A 4 22.16 -40.81 -20.12
CA GLN A 4 22.49 -39.39 -19.94
C GLN A 4 21.73 -38.75 -18.76
N ARG A 5 20.51 -39.21 -18.44
CA ARG A 5 19.79 -38.80 -17.21
C ARG A 5 20.48 -39.37 -15.96
N TRP A 6 20.86 -40.64 -16.01
CA TRP A 6 21.57 -41.33 -14.92
C TRP A 6 22.90 -40.62 -14.54
N ALA A 7 23.69 -40.19 -15.53
CA ALA A 7 24.94 -39.45 -15.30
C ALA A 7 24.77 -38.00 -14.80
N VAL A 8 23.55 -37.43 -14.87
CA VAL A 8 23.23 -36.09 -14.37
C VAL A 8 22.73 -36.14 -12.93
N ASP A 9 21.96 -37.16 -12.54
CA ASP A 9 21.52 -37.34 -11.15
C ASP A 9 22.63 -37.89 -10.24
N MET A 10 23.56 -38.71 -10.76
CA MET A 10 24.81 -39.09 -10.08
C MET A 10 25.68 -37.88 -9.68
N ARG A 11 25.64 -36.78 -10.45
CA ARG A 11 26.35 -35.53 -10.10
C ARG A 11 25.64 -34.72 -9.00
N ARG A 12 24.41 -35.09 -8.64
CA ARG A 12 23.59 -34.43 -7.60
C ARG A 12 23.51 -35.24 -6.30
N CYS A 13 23.95 -36.50 -6.29
CA CYS A 13 24.34 -37.20 -5.05
C CYS A 13 25.63 -36.52 -4.56
N ASP A 14 25.56 -35.70 -3.51
CA ASP A 14 26.76 -35.08 -2.93
C ASP A 14 27.62 -36.16 -2.26
N PRO A 15 28.80 -36.52 -2.79
CA PRO A 15 29.66 -37.53 -2.18
C PRO A 15 30.30 -37.05 -0.88
N ALA A 16 30.10 -35.77 -0.51
CA ALA A 16 30.80 -35.09 0.57
C ALA A 16 30.08 -35.08 1.92
N SER A 17 28.97 -35.82 2.09
CA SER A 17 28.39 -36.08 3.42
C SER A 17 29.28 -37.10 4.16
N PRO A 18 29.97 -36.72 5.26
CA PRO A 18 31.01 -37.53 5.90
C PRO A 18 30.48 -38.78 6.65
N HIS A 19 29.18 -39.09 6.53
CA HIS A 19 28.51 -40.12 7.33
C HIS A 19 27.75 -41.17 6.51
N ARG A 20 27.74 -41.13 5.17
CA ARG A 20 26.91 -42.04 4.36
C ARG A 20 27.74 -43.09 3.62
N THR A 21 27.96 -44.24 4.26
CA THR A 21 28.45 -45.44 3.56
C THR A 21 27.38 -45.98 2.63
N ARG A 22 27.79 -46.59 1.50
CA ARG A 22 26.91 -47.03 0.41
C ARG A 22 25.85 -48.07 0.84
N TYR A 23 26.18 -48.96 1.77
CA TYR A 23 25.29 -49.99 2.28
C TYR A 23 25.07 -49.81 3.79
N ALA A 24 23.83 -49.90 4.24
CA ALA A 24 23.46 -49.97 5.65
C ALA A 24 22.60 -51.22 5.90
N PHE A 25 23.03 -52.08 6.82
CA PHE A 25 22.38 -53.35 7.10
C PHE A 25 21.95 -53.44 8.56
N LEU A 26 20.71 -53.88 8.77
CA LEU A 26 20.16 -54.19 10.08
C LEU A 26 19.58 -55.61 10.05
N SER A 27 19.73 -56.34 11.14
CA SER A 27 19.10 -57.65 11.29
C SER A 27 18.76 -57.95 12.74
N SER A 28 17.87 -58.90 12.93
CA SER A 28 17.47 -59.43 14.26
C SER A 28 18.61 -59.80 15.22
N THR A 29 19.81 -60.14 14.72
CA THR A 29 20.97 -60.50 15.56
C THR A 29 21.97 -59.35 15.74
N CYS A 30 21.88 -58.30 14.92
CA CYS A 30 22.74 -57.12 15.05
C CYS A 30 22.18 -56.18 16.14
N GLY A 31 23.03 -55.68 17.04
CA GLY A 31 22.62 -54.72 18.09
C GLY A 31 22.37 -53.30 17.57
N SER A 32 23.04 -52.91 16.48
CA SER A 32 22.97 -51.59 15.83
C SER A 32 23.17 -51.75 14.31
N ALA A 33 22.85 -50.73 13.52
CA ALA A 33 23.06 -50.74 12.07
C ALA A 33 24.56 -50.90 11.69
N VAL A 34 24.84 -51.75 10.71
CA VAL A 34 26.19 -52.02 10.19
C VAL A 34 26.38 -51.37 8.83
N TYR A 35 27.47 -50.63 8.69
CA TYR A 35 27.75 -49.78 7.54
C TYR A 35 28.92 -50.33 6.71
N ALA A 36 28.75 -50.39 5.39
CA ALA A 36 29.73 -50.96 4.46
C ALA A 36 29.81 -50.20 3.13
N GLU A 37 30.98 -50.23 2.50
CA GLU A 37 31.21 -49.57 1.21
C GLU A 37 30.91 -50.46 0.00
N SER A 38 30.98 -51.78 0.17
CA SER A 38 30.67 -52.77 -0.86
C SER A 38 29.93 -53.97 -0.29
N ILE A 39 29.23 -54.72 -1.14
CA ILE A 39 28.53 -55.94 -0.72
C ILE A 39 29.49 -57.00 -0.14
N ARG A 40 30.73 -57.06 -0.64
CA ARG A 40 31.77 -57.96 -0.12
C ARG A 40 32.24 -57.56 1.27
N ASP A 41 32.42 -56.25 1.49
CA ASP A 41 32.73 -55.68 2.81
C ASP A 41 31.59 -55.98 3.79
N LEU A 42 30.34 -55.81 3.35
CA LEU A 42 29.17 -56.14 4.16
C LEU A 42 29.14 -57.62 4.57
N THR A 43 29.29 -58.54 3.61
CA THR A 43 29.34 -59.98 3.88
C THR A 43 30.46 -60.36 4.84
N SER A 44 31.62 -59.70 4.75
CA SER A 44 32.73 -59.94 5.68
C SER A 44 32.44 -59.48 7.11
N LYS A 45 31.69 -58.38 7.27
CA LYS A 45 31.37 -57.78 8.58
C LYS A 45 30.19 -58.45 9.27
N THR A 46 29.19 -58.92 8.52
CA THR A 46 27.93 -59.41 9.07
C THR A 46 27.73 -60.91 8.89
N GLY A 47 28.55 -61.57 8.07
CA GLY A 47 28.33 -62.97 7.67
C GLY A 47 27.13 -63.15 6.73
N PHE A 48 26.49 -62.06 6.30
CA PHE A 48 25.32 -62.11 5.43
C PHE A 48 25.69 -62.55 4.00
N SER A 49 25.19 -63.71 3.58
CA SER A 49 25.29 -64.18 2.19
C SER A 49 24.00 -63.88 1.41
N PRO A 50 24.06 -63.10 0.33
CA PRO A 50 22.89 -62.77 -0.49
C PRO A 50 22.22 -63.99 -1.15
N GLU A 51 22.97 -65.07 -1.38
CA GLU A 51 22.48 -66.32 -1.99
C GLU A 51 21.50 -67.08 -1.07
N LEU A 52 21.39 -66.70 0.21
CA LEU A 52 20.59 -67.38 1.23
C LEU A 52 19.29 -66.66 1.62
N HIS A 53 18.82 -65.65 0.86
CA HIS A 53 17.68 -64.78 1.21
C HIS A 53 16.37 -65.49 1.61
N ASN A 54 16.19 -66.78 1.28
CA ASN A 54 15.05 -67.62 1.65
C ASN A 54 15.32 -68.67 2.76
N SER A 55 16.54 -68.79 3.28
CA SER A 55 16.94 -69.89 4.18
C SER A 55 17.33 -69.40 5.59
N THR A 56 16.96 -70.18 6.62
CA THR A 56 17.10 -69.84 8.06
C THR A 56 18.52 -70.01 8.63
N VAL A 57 19.57 -70.05 7.81
CA VAL A 57 20.81 -70.78 8.18
C VAL A 57 21.73 -70.06 9.17
N HIS A 58 21.46 -68.82 9.60
CA HIS A 58 22.28 -68.13 10.61
C HIS A 58 21.52 -67.43 11.75
N GLY A 59 20.28 -67.85 12.04
CA GLY A 59 19.55 -67.33 13.22
C GLY A 59 18.97 -65.92 13.08
N HIS A 60 18.99 -65.35 11.87
CA HIS A 60 18.32 -64.07 11.59
C HIS A 60 16.82 -64.31 11.28
N SER A 61 15.91 -63.80 12.11
CA SER A 61 14.46 -63.84 11.87
C SER A 61 13.99 -62.81 10.83
N TRP A 62 14.67 -61.66 10.73
CA TRP A 62 14.45 -60.61 9.72
C TRP A 62 15.74 -59.82 9.43
N TRP A 63 15.77 -59.15 8.26
CA TRP A 63 16.85 -58.26 7.83
C TRP A 63 16.35 -57.06 7.00
N TRP A 64 17.09 -55.95 7.03
CA TRP A 64 16.88 -54.76 6.19
C TRP A 64 18.23 -54.31 5.64
N LEU A 65 18.31 -54.15 4.32
CA LEU A 65 19.45 -53.56 3.61
C LEU A 65 19.01 -52.28 2.90
N ASP A 66 19.60 -51.14 3.26
CA ASP A 66 19.47 -49.88 2.53
C ASP A 66 20.70 -49.65 1.65
N VAL A 67 20.47 -49.30 0.39
CA VAL A 67 21.51 -49.03 -0.60
C VAL A 67 21.38 -47.60 -1.09
N ALA A 68 22.36 -46.78 -0.71
CA ALA A 68 22.41 -45.38 -1.09
C ALA A 68 23.10 -45.20 -2.45
N CYS A 69 22.41 -44.53 -3.38
CA CYS A 69 22.86 -44.16 -4.73
C CYS A 69 23.54 -45.35 -5.48
N PRO A 70 22.83 -46.48 -5.70
CA PRO A 70 23.40 -47.70 -6.30
C PRO A 70 23.94 -47.46 -7.71
N THR A 71 25.11 -48.05 -8.01
CA THR A 71 25.66 -48.06 -9.37
C THR A 71 25.03 -49.14 -10.24
N VAL A 72 25.21 -49.07 -11.57
CA VAL A 72 24.75 -50.13 -12.48
C VAL A 72 25.37 -51.48 -12.09
N ASP A 73 26.65 -51.48 -11.70
CA ASP A 73 27.35 -52.70 -11.26
C ASP A 73 26.79 -53.23 -9.94
N ASP A 74 26.44 -52.34 -9.00
CA ASP A 74 25.78 -52.72 -7.74
C ASP A 74 24.40 -53.34 -8.01
N MET A 75 23.62 -52.76 -8.94
CA MET A 75 22.31 -53.27 -9.32
C MET A 75 22.39 -54.62 -10.03
N GLN A 76 23.38 -54.83 -10.90
CA GLN A 76 23.61 -56.13 -11.54
C GLN A 76 24.01 -57.19 -10.50
N ALA A 77 24.88 -56.82 -9.56
CA ALA A 77 25.24 -57.71 -8.45
C ALA A 77 24.00 -58.05 -7.62
N LEU A 78 23.25 -57.05 -7.13
CA LEU A 78 22.06 -57.28 -6.31
C LEU A 78 20.98 -58.08 -7.05
N SER A 79 20.76 -57.81 -8.35
CA SER A 79 19.79 -58.54 -9.16
C SER A 79 20.13 -60.03 -9.28
N ASN A 80 21.40 -60.36 -9.53
CA ASN A 80 21.85 -61.75 -9.60
C ASN A 80 21.75 -62.47 -8.24
N HIS A 81 22.09 -61.78 -7.15
CA HIS A 81 22.14 -62.36 -5.82
C HIS A 81 20.74 -62.57 -5.18
N PHE A 82 19.82 -61.62 -5.38
CA PHE A 82 18.46 -61.66 -4.82
C PHE A 82 17.40 -62.13 -5.82
N ALA A 83 17.83 -62.58 -7.01
CA ALA A 83 16.95 -62.96 -8.13
C ALA A 83 15.90 -61.86 -8.47
N ILE A 84 16.33 -60.59 -8.48
CA ILE A 84 15.47 -59.45 -8.78
C ILE A 84 15.13 -59.45 -10.27
N HIS A 85 13.85 -59.34 -10.59
CA HIS A 85 13.34 -59.30 -11.95
C HIS A 85 13.97 -58.15 -12.76
N ALA A 86 14.20 -58.39 -14.06
CA ALA A 86 14.85 -57.43 -14.95
C ALA A 86 14.11 -56.08 -15.03
N LEU A 87 12.77 -56.11 -15.04
CA LEU A 87 11.92 -54.91 -15.04
C LEU A 87 12.14 -54.05 -13.79
N THR A 88 12.17 -54.66 -12.59
CA THR A 88 12.44 -53.93 -11.34
C THR A 88 13.82 -53.28 -11.36
N THR A 89 14.81 -53.99 -11.91
CA THR A 89 16.18 -53.47 -12.04
C THR A 89 16.24 -52.29 -13.01
N GLU A 90 15.51 -52.37 -14.13
CA GLU A 90 15.39 -51.28 -15.09
C GLU A 90 14.67 -50.06 -14.51
N ASP A 91 13.59 -50.24 -13.75
CA ASP A 91 12.86 -49.13 -13.10
C ASP A 91 13.75 -48.34 -12.12
N ILE A 92 14.58 -49.06 -11.35
CA ILE A 92 15.47 -48.45 -10.36
C ILE A 92 16.62 -47.71 -11.05
N ILE A 93 17.22 -48.29 -12.10
CA ILE A 93 18.32 -47.66 -12.86
C ILE A 93 17.81 -46.48 -13.70
N SER A 94 16.63 -46.60 -14.29
CA SER A 94 16.03 -45.55 -15.13
C SER A 94 15.40 -44.42 -14.31
N HIS A 95 15.31 -44.57 -12.99
CA HIS A 95 14.60 -43.68 -12.08
C HIS A 95 13.15 -43.45 -12.50
N GLU A 96 12.42 -44.54 -12.74
CA GLU A 96 11.02 -44.45 -13.14
C GLU A 96 10.21 -43.65 -12.11
N THR A 97 9.50 -42.64 -12.60
CA THR A 97 8.82 -41.62 -11.79
C THR A 97 7.41 -42.03 -11.40
N LYS A 98 6.87 -43.08 -12.03
CA LYS A 98 5.53 -43.60 -11.74
C LYS A 98 5.51 -44.35 -10.40
N GLU A 99 4.53 -44.01 -9.56
CA GLU A 99 4.22 -44.76 -8.33
C GLU A 99 3.49 -46.05 -8.68
N LYS A 100 3.94 -47.19 -8.14
CA LYS A 100 3.38 -48.50 -8.47
C LYS A 100 3.71 -49.56 -7.41
N VAL A 101 2.85 -50.57 -7.34
CA VAL A 101 3.11 -51.85 -6.67
C VAL A 101 3.06 -52.95 -7.70
N GLU A 102 4.11 -53.76 -7.78
CA GLU A 102 4.18 -54.92 -8.67
C GLU A 102 4.54 -56.16 -7.86
N LEU A 103 3.82 -57.25 -8.12
CA LEU A 103 4.01 -58.54 -7.44
C LEU A 103 4.87 -59.45 -8.31
N PHE A 104 6.01 -59.90 -7.78
CA PHE A 104 6.90 -60.86 -8.42
C PHE A 104 6.94 -62.17 -7.62
N SER A 105 7.38 -63.26 -8.25
CA SER A 105 7.51 -64.57 -7.60
C SER A 105 8.70 -64.57 -6.63
N GLY A 106 8.51 -64.00 -5.43
CA GLY A 106 9.50 -63.99 -4.35
C GLY A 106 9.60 -62.68 -3.58
N TYR A 107 9.10 -61.57 -4.14
CA TYR A 107 9.04 -60.26 -3.49
C TYR A 107 7.98 -59.39 -4.15
N TYR A 108 7.58 -58.30 -3.50
CA TYR A 108 6.83 -57.23 -4.16
C TYR A 108 7.68 -55.97 -4.24
N PHE A 109 7.51 -55.24 -5.34
CA PHE A 109 8.20 -54.01 -5.65
C PHE A 109 7.30 -52.82 -5.39
N LEU A 110 7.82 -51.86 -4.64
CA LEU A 110 7.15 -50.63 -4.26
C LEU A 110 7.95 -49.43 -4.76
N SER A 111 7.34 -48.63 -5.62
CA SER A 111 7.86 -47.34 -6.08
C SER A 111 6.99 -46.24 -5.48
N LEU A 112 7.55 -45.46 -4.57
CA LEU A 112 6.85 -44.42 -3.82
C LEU A 112 7.56 -43.07 -3.96
N ARG A 113 6.78 -42.03 -4.21
CA ARG A 113 7.28 -40.66 -4.27
C ARG A 113 7.29 -40.04 -2.87
N LEU A 114 8.46 -39.64 -2.38
CA LEU A 114 8.61 -39.05 -1.05
C LEU A 114 8.45 -37.53 -1.08
N ALA A 115 7.97 -36.96 0.03
CA ALA A 115 7.92 -35.52 0.24
C ALA A 115 9.30 -35.02 0.69
N GLU A 116 9.90 -34.10 -0.07
CA GLU A 116 11.17 -33.47 0.32
C GLU A 116 10.87 -32.23 1.19
N ASN A 117 11.52 -32.12 2.35
CA ASN A 117 11.33 -31.02 3.29
C ASN A 117 12.09 -29.74 2.88
N THR A 118 12.10 -29.41 1.58
CA THR A 118 12.84 -28.26 1.03
C THR A 118 11.90 -27.17 0.51
N THR A 119 12.28 -25.92 0.79
CA THR A 119 11.55 -24.70 0.41
C THR A 119 11.60 -24.39 -1.09
N ASP A 120 12.42 -25.11 -1.87
CA ASP A 120 12.64 -24.86 -3.30
C ASP A 120 11.70 -25.70 -4.18
N MET A 121 10.72 -25.04 -4.78
CA MET A 121 9.68 -25.61 -5.63
C MET A 121 10.18 -26.05 -7.02
N ARG A 122 11.42 -25.72 -7.41
CA ARG A 122 11.96 -26.06 -8.75
C ARG A 122 12.53 -27.47 -8.83
N LYS A 123 12.70 -28.16 -7.69
CA LYS A 123 13.24 -29.52 -7.67
C LYS A 123 12.12 -30.53 -7.95
N SER A 124 12.35 -31.39 -8.96
CA SER A 124 11.44 -32.50 -9.25
C SER A 124 11.45 -33.52 -8.10
N PRO A 125 10.27 -34.02 -7.66
CA PRO A 125 10.22 -35.08 -6.66
C PRO A 125 10.87 -36.35 -7.21
N TRP A 126 11.37 -37.20 -6.30
CA TRP A 126 12.04 -38.45 -6.63
C TRP A 126 11.35 -39.62 -5.92
N ASN A 127 11.57 -40.84 -6.44
CA ASN A 127 10.94 -42.05 -5.92
C ASN A 127 11.94 -42.85 -5.07
N ALA A 128 11.51 -43.29 -3.90
CA ALA A 128 12.15 -44.36 -3.17
C ALA A 128 11.65 -45.71 -3.71
N TYR A 129 12.59 -46.64 -3.86
CA TYR A 129 12.31 -47.97 -4.39
C TYR A 129 12.56 -48.98 -3.29
N ILE A 130 11.56 -49.80 -3.00
CA ILE A 130 11.59 -50.75 -1.89
C ILE A 130 11.15 -52.12 -2.42
N LEU A 131 11.97 -53.13 -2.18
CA LEU A 131 11.64 -54.53 -2.45
C LEU A 131 11.45 -55.22 -1.12
N VAL A 132 10.30 -55.85 -0.95
CA VAL A 132 9.98 -56.54 0.30
C VAL A 132 9.85 -58.02 0.03
N PHE A 133 10.73 -58.78 0.66
CA PHE A 133 10.76 -60.23 0.66
C PHE A 133 10.00 -60.75 1.89
N PRO A 134 9.64 -62.06 1.93
CA PRO A 134 8.94 -62.64 3.08
C PRO A 134 9.65 -62.46 4.44
N ARG A 135 11.00 -62.34 4.44
CA ARG A 135 11.83 -62.26 5.65
C ARG A 135 12.84 -61.11 5.66
N GLY A 136 12.71 -60.16 4.75
CA GLY A 136 13.57 -58.97 4.77
C GLY A 136 13.23 -57.95 3.69
N THR A 137 13.84 -56.76 3.79
CA THR A 137 13.54 -55.63 2.92
C THR A 137 14.82 -55.04 2.33
N LEU A 138 14.77 -54.66 1.07
CA LEU A 138 15.83 -53.98 0.35
C LEU A 138 15.31 -52.61 -0.11
N SER A 139 15.90 -51.52 0.38
CA SER A 139 15.54 -50.15 -0.02
C SER A 139 16.67 -49.49 -0.81
N PHE A 140 16.28 -48.65 -1.77
CA PHE A 140 17.19 -47.87 -2.60
C PHE A 140 16.87 -46.39 -2.46
N THR A 141 17.85 -45.60 -2.02
CA THR A 141 17.70 -44.16 -1.78
C THR A 141 18.70 -43.35 -2.62
N PHE A 142 18.20 -42.39 -3.39
CA PHE A 142 19.04 -41.58 -4.28
C PHE A 142 19.26 -40.15 -3.79
N ARG A 143 18.48 -39.67 -2.81
CA ARG A 143 18.66 -38.38 -2.11
C ARG A 143 18.26 -38.52 -0.64
N GLU A 144 18.55 -37.50 0.18
CA GLU A 144 18.05 -37.42 1.56
C GLU A 144 16.54 -37.17 1.53
N GLY A 145 15.74 -38.06 2.14
CA GLY A 145 14.28 -37.87 2.20
C GLY A 145 13.51 -39.03 2.82
N LEU A 146 14.02 -40.26 2.79
CA LEU A 146 13.61 -41.27 3.76
C LEU A 146 14.55 -41.08 4.97
N ASP A 147 14.00 -40.70 6.12
CA ASP A 147 14.81 -40.56 7.33
C ASP A 147 15.12 -41.96 7.87
N THR A 148 16.05 -42.64 7.19
CA THR A 148 16.46 -44.01 7.52
C THR A 148 16.88 -44.10 8.98
N VAL A 149 17.41 -43.03 9.57
CA VAL A 149 17.74 -42.94 11.00
C VAL A 149 16.49 -43.04 11.87
N LYS A 150 15.45 -42.22 11.61
CA LYS A 150 14.18 -42.29 12.35
C LYS A 150 13.47 -43.63 12.21
N ILE A 151 13.54 -44.25 11.02
CA ILE A 151 12.98 -45.59 10.80
C ILE A 151 13.78 -46.64 11.61
N LEU A 152 15.10 -46.54 11.64
CA LEU A 152 15.97 -47.42 12.41
C LEU A 152 15.75 -47.24 13.93
N GLU A 153 15.58 -46.01 14.41
CA GLU A 153 15.22 -45.69 15.82
C GLU A 153 13.87 -46.31 16.19
N ASN A 154 12.83 -46.13 15.36
CA ASN A 154 11.51 -46.72 15.58
C ASN A 154 11.57 -48.27 15.60
N ILE A 155 12.39 -48.88 14.75
CA ILE A 155 12.61 -50.33 14.74
C ILE A 155 13.34 -50.78 16.00
N GLU A 156 14.33 -50.02 16.49
CA GLU A 156 15.06 -50.31 17.73
C GLU A 156 14.15 -50.22 18.97
N GLU A 157 13.27 -49.22 19.05
CA GLU A 157 12.27 -49.10 20.13
C GLU A 157 11.27 -50.28 20.13
N LEU A 158 10.74 -50.63 18.96
CA LEU A 158 9.76 -51.70 18.81
C LEU A 158 10.37 -53.11 19.00
N ARG A 159 11.66 -53.28 18.73
CA ARG A 159 12.40 -54.54 18.96
C ARG A 159 12.35 -54.99 20.42
N CYS A 160 12.26 -54.06 21.36
CA CYS A 160 12.18 -54.39 22.79
C CYS A 160 10.80 -54.91 23.22
N SER A 161 9.75 -54.76 22.39
CA SER A 161 8.36 -55.01 22.78
C SER A 161 7.63 -56.06 21.93
N MET A 162 8.07 -56.35 20.69
CA MET A 162 7.43 -57.33 19.80
C MET A 162 8.43 -58.11 18.93
N ASP A 163 8.09 -59.35 18.57
CA ASP A 163 8.83 -60.11 17.56
C ASP A 163 8.60 -59.50 16.16
N LEU A 164 9.60 -58.77 15.67
CA LEU A 164 9.60 -58.14 14.35
C LEU A 164 9.56 -59.21 13.25
N ASN A 165 8.55 -59.14 12.39
CA ASN A 165 8.42 -59.97 11.18
C ASN A 165 8.37 -59.08 9.93
N GLY A 166 8.53 -59.68 8.74
CA GLY A 166 8.53 -58.99 7.45
C GLY A 166 7.27 -58.17 7.16
N ASP A 167 6.16 -58.41 7.86
CA ASP A 167 4.91 -57.62 7.79
C ASP A 167 4.95 -56.36 8.66
N LEU A 168 5.55 -56.42 9.86
CA LEU A 168 5.63 -55.28 10.78
C LEU A 168 6.57 -54.19 10.22
N LEU A 169 7.64 -54.60 9.53
CA LEU A 169 8.53 -53.68 8.83
C LEU A 169 7.81 -52.91 7.71
N ARG A 170 6.73 -53.47 7.14
CA ARG A 170 5.90 -52.80 6.11
C ARG A 170 5.09 -51.68 6.72
N CYS A 171 4.46 -51.92 7.87
CA CYS A 171 3.72 -50.90 8.61
C CYS A 171 4.60 -49.71 8.97
N ILE A 172 5.84 -49.97 9.43
CA ILE A 172 6.79 -48.91 9.78
C ILE A 172 7.17 -48.05 8.57
N ILE A 173 7.36 -48.65 7.39
CA ILE A 173 7.66 -47.90 6.15
C ILE A 173 6.46 -47.04 5.74
N ILE A 174 5.25 -47.57 5.87
CA ILE A 174 4.01 -46.86 5.53
C ILE A 174 3.78 -45.72 6.52
N ASP A 175 3.94 -45.95 7.82
CA ASP A 175 3.85 -44.93 8.87
C ASP A 175 4.88 -43.81 8.66
N SER A 176 6.11 -44.16 8.25
CA SER A 176 7.13 -43.15 7.91
C SER A 176 6.73 -42.29 6.72
N VAL A 177 6.10 -42.88 5.70
CA VAL A 177 5.57 -42.14 4.54
C VAL A 177 4.39 -41.27 4.97
N ILE A 178 3.48 -41.78 5.78
CA ILE A 178 2.33 -41.08 6.36
C ILE A 178 2.78 -39.87 7.19
N ASP A 179 3.79 -40.04 8.04
CA ASP A 179 4.37 -38.99 8.88
C ASP A 179 5.01 -37.86 8.08
N SER A 180 5.56 -38.16 6.90
CA SER A 180 6.10 -37.11 6.02
C SER A 180 5.01 -36.14 5.51
N PHE A 181 3.76 -36.62 5.40
CA PHE A 181 2.61 -35.79 5.00
C PHE A 181 1.96 -35.08 6.19
N SER A 182 2.02 -35.64 7.39
CA SER A 182 1.48 -35.00 8.60
C SER A 182 2.19 -33.67 8.89
N SER A 183 3.53 -33.64 8.75
CA SER A 183 4.33 -32.41 8.86
C SER A 183 3.92 -31.35 7.84
N LEU A 184 3.70 -31.74 6.59
CA LEU A 184 3.25 -30.83 5.52
C LEU A 184 1.84 -30.28 5.81
N SER A 185 0.94 -31.11 6.34
CA SER A 185 -0.42 -30.72 6.72
C SER A 185 -0.42 -29.71 7.88
N SER A 186 0.33 -29.98 8.96
CA SER A 186 0.41 -29.09 10.12
C SER A 186 1.02 -27.72 9.76
N GLU A 187 1.99 -27.68 8.84
CA GLU A 187 2.59 -26.43 8.35
C GLU A 187 1.55 -25.58 7.58
N VAL A 188 0.72 -26.21 6.73
CA VAL A 188 -0.35 -25.54 6.00
C VAL A 188 -1.44 -25.04 6.97
N GLU A 189 -1.84 -25.84 7.95
CA GLU A 189 -2.83 -25.44 8.97
C GLU A 189 -2.35 -24.25 9.82
N ARG A 190 -1.06 -24.23 10.19
CA ARG A 190 -0.46 -23.10 10.91
C ARG A 190 -0.52 -21.80 10.10
N GLU A 191 -0.18 -21.84 8.81
CA GLU A 191 -0.25 -20.66 7.93
C GLU A 191 -1.70 -20.21 7.70
N VAL A 192 -2.64 -21.14 7.54
CA VAL A 192 -4.08 -20.82 7.42
C VAL A 192 -4.59 -20.12 8.68
N GLY A 193 -4.25 -20.64 9.86
CA GLY A 193 -4.65 -20.02 11.14
C GLY A 193 -4.12 -18.59 11.29
N VAL A 194 -2.91 -18.32 10.79
CA VAL A 194 -2.34 -16.95 10.76
C VAL A 194 -3.11 -16.05 9.79
N LEU A 195 -3.57 -16.57 8.65
CA LEU A 195 -4.30 -15.81 7.63
C LEU A 195 -5.74 -15.50 8.07
N THR A 196 -6.40 -16.42 8.78
CA THR A 196 -7.74 -16.18 9.36
C THR A 196 -7.69 -15.24 10.57
N ALA A 197 -6.66 -15.35 11.42
CA ALA A 197 -6.49 -14.46 12.57
C ALA A 197 -6.03 -13.03 12.19
N GLY A 198 -5.42 -12.86 11.01
CA GLY A 198 -4.87 -11.58 10.53
C GLY A 198 -5.89 -10.62 9.88
N THR A 199 -7.19 -10.76 10.12
CA THR A 199 -8.30 -10.11 9.40
C THR A 199 -8.48 -8.60 9.63
N ILE A 200 -7.44 -7.85 9.98
CA ILE A 200 -7.47 -6.38 10.05
C ILE A 200 -6.56 -5.82 8.95
N PHE A 201 -7.13 -5.59 7.77
CA PHE A 201 -6.43 -5.02 6.63
C PHE A 201 -6.44 -3.50 6.73
N ASN A 202 -5.37 -2.90 7.24
CA ASN A 202 -5.26 -1.44 7.40
C ASN A 202 -4.48 -0.75 6.27
N SER A 203 -3.70 -1.51 5.46
CA SER A 203 -2.86 -0.95 4.40
C SER A 203 -2.82 -1.79 3.11
N SER A 204 -2.56 -1.15 1.96
CA SER A 204 -2.31 -1.82 0.68
C SER A 204 -1.10 -2.76 0.70
N LYS A 205 -0.13 -2.53 1.59
CA LYS A 205 1.01 -3.43 1.82
C LYS A 205 0.60 -4.74 2.48
N ASP A 206 -0.36 -4.70 3.40
CA ASP A 206 -0.87 -5.89 4.08
C ASP A 206 -1.56 -6.80 3.07
N ILE A 207 -2.27 -6.20 2.12
CA ILE A 207 -2.90 -6.89 0.98
C ILE A 207 -1.83 -7.58 0.11
N HIS A 208 -0.74 -6.91 -0.27
CA HIS A 208 0.30 -7.53 -1.11
C HIS A 208 1.06 -8.65 -0.38
N ILE A 209 1.41 -8.44 0.90
CA ILE A 209 2.08 -9.47 1.73
C ILE A 209 1.14 -10.67 1.89
N MET A 210 -0.15 -10.42 2.12
CA MET A 210 -1.18 -11.46 2.18
C MET A 210 -1.32 -12.20 0.86
N LEU A 211 -1.40 -11.51 -0.28
CA LEU A 211 -1.45 -12.15 -1.61
C LEU A 211 -0.23 -13.04 -1.86
N MET A 212 0.97 -12.59 -1.47
CA MET A 212 2.19 -13.39 -1.57
C MET A 212 2.21 -14.59 -0.62
N ARG A 213 1.58 -14.49 0.55
CA ARG A 213 1.37 -15.62 1.47
C ARG A 213 0.33 -16.60 0.95
N ILE A 214 -0.80 -16.12 0.43
CA ILE A 214 -1.85 -16.91 -0.22
C ILE A 214 -1.26 -17.67 -1.40
N TYR A 215 -0.48 -17.00 -2.26
CA TYR A 215 0.22 -17.65 -3.38
C TYR A 215 1.14 -18.79 -2.91
N ARG A 216 1.95 -18.54 -1.88
CA ARG A 216 2.83 -19.58 -1.29
C ARG A 216 2.04 -20.75 -0.68
N CYS A 217 0.95 -20.48 0.04
CA CYS A 217 0.09 -21.51 0.60
C CYS A 217 -0.56 -22.36 -0.50
N ARG A 218 -1.09 -21.71 -1.55
CA ARG A 218 -1.68 -22.37 -2.72
C ARG A 218 -0.69 -23.26 -3.44
N GLN A 219 0.55 -22.80 -3.61
CA GLN A 219 1.62 -23.63 -4.19
C GLN A 219 1.93 -24.87 -3.34
N ARG A 220 1.94 -24.74 -2.01
CA ARG A 220 2.15 -25.88 -1.10
C ARG A 220 0.99 -26.87 -1.15
N ILE A 221 -0.25 -26.39 -1.20
CA ILE A 221 -1.47 -27.19 -1.36
C ILE A 221 -1.43 -27.98 -2.67
N ILE A 222 -1.16 -27.33 -3.80
CA ILE A 222 -1.05 -27.98 -5.11
C ILE A 222 0.05 -29.05 -5.11
N ARG A 223 1.18 -28.79 -4.43
CA ARG A 223 2.26 -29.78 -4.28
C ARG A 223 1.84 -30.96 -3.41
N ALA A 224 1.11 -30.72 -2.31
CA ALA A 224 0.56 -31.77 -1.46
C ALA A 224 -0.42 -32.65 -2.23
N GLU A 225 -1.37 -32.05 -2.97
CA GLU A 225 -2.30 -32.77 -3.84
C GLU A 225 -1.57 -33.59 -4.89
N TYR A 226 -0.58 -33.01 -5.56
CA TYR A 226 0.23 -33.72 -6.56
C TYR A 226 1.01 -34.91 -5.98
N LEU A 227 1.53 -34.78 -4.76
CA LEU A 227 2.26 -35.86 -4.09
C LEU A 227 1.32 -36.97 -3.57
N MET A 228 0.10 -36.62 -3.18
CA MET A 228 -0.92 -37.58 -2.72
C MET A 228 -1.57 -38.33 -3.89
N ASN A 229 -1.64 -37.70 -5.07
CA ASN A 229 -2.27 -38.28 -6.25
C ASN A 229 -1.48 -39.48 -6.78
N GLY A 230 -2.01 -40.69 -6.56
CA GLY A 230 -1.38 -41.97 -6.95
C GLY A 230 -1.05 -42.89 -5.77
N LYS A 231 -0.87 -42.33 -4.56
CA LYS A 231 -0.53 -43.11 -3.35
C LYS A 231 -1.65 -44.04 -2.91
N THR A 232 -2.90 -43.61 -3.03
CA THR A 232 -4.08 -44.42 -2.71
C THR A 232 -4.07 -45.74 -3.48
N ASN A 233 -3.78 -45.68 -4.79
CA ASN A 233 -3.72 -46.87 -5.65
C ASN A 233 -2.56 -47.80 -5.26
N VAL A 234 -1.44 -47.23 -4.80
CA VAL A 234 -0.29 -47.99 -4.32
C VAL A 234 -0.60 -48.70 -3.01
N PHE A 235 -1.18 -48.01 -2.03
CA PHE A 235 -1.50 -48.60 -0.74
C PHE A 235 -2.62 -49.65 -0.81
N ILE A 236 -3.63 -49.45 -1.67
CA ILE A 236 -4.69 -50.44 -1.92
C ILE A 236 -4.13 -51.74 -2.53
N GLY A 237 -3.04 -51.66 -3.30
CA GLY A 237 -2.40 -52.81 -3.94
C GLY A 237 -1.54 -53.69 -3.02
N LEU A 238 -1.37 -53.32 -1.74
CA LEU A 238 -0.52 -54.05 -0.80
C LEU A 238 -1.27 -55.24 -0.16
N PRO A 239 -0.69 -56.46 -0.17
CA PRO A 239 -1.29 -57.60 0.51
C PRO A 239 -1.28 -57.43 2.03
N SER A 240 -2.41 -57.78 2.68
CA SER A 240 -2.57 -57.94 4.14
C SER A 240 -2.30 -56.73 5.04
N PHE A 241 -2.50 -55.49 4.57
CA PHE A 241 -2.57 -54.34 5.48
C PHE A 241 -3.85 -54.39 6.33
N ALA A 242 -3.76 -54.01 7.61
CA ALA A 242 -4.91 -53.84 8.49
C ALA A 242 -5.95 -52.96 7.79
N SER A 243 -7.21 -53.42 7.80
CA SER A 243 -8.38 -53.00 7.02
C SER A 243 -8.17 -51.84 6.01
N SER A 244 -8.39 -52.11 4.71
CA SER A 244 -8.35 -51.08 3.65
C SER A 244 -9.16 -49.82 4.00
N ALA A 245 -10.17 -49.96 4.86
CA ALA A 245 -11.01 -48.89 5.39
C ALA A 245 -10.26 -47.83 6.22
N GLU A 246 -9.28 -48.17 7.06
CA GLU A 246 -8.58 -47.19 7.91
C GLU A 246 -7.65 -46.29 7.08
N LEU A 247 -6.99 -46.88 6.09
CA LEU A 247 -6.08 -46.16 5.20
C LEU A 247 -6.85 -45.32 4.16
N ASP A 248 -7.97 -45.84 3.62
CA ASP A 248 -8.89 -45.05 2.79
C ASP A 248 -9.49 -43.87 3.57
N ASN A 249 -9.84 -44.06 4.85
CA ASN A 249 -10.32 -42.99 5.73
C ASN A 249 -9.23 -41.94 6.00
N TRP A 250 -7.97 -42.34 6.18
CA TRP A 250 -6.88 -41.40 6.39
C TRP A 250 -6.55 -40.58 5.13
N VAL A 251 -6.43 -41.24 3.97
CA VAL A 251 -6.16 -40.56 2.69
C VAL A 251 -7.31 -39.61 2.31
N SER A 252 -8.55 -40.06 2.45
CA SER A 252 -9.73 -39.22 2.19
C SER A 252 -9.85 -38.06 3.17
N SER A 253 -9.48 -38.25 4.44
CA SER A 253 -9.44 -37.19 5.45
C SER A 253 -8.44 -36.10 5.07
N ILE A 254 -7.21 -36.45 4.68
CA ILE A 254 -6.21 -35.48 4.23
C ILE A 254 -6.63 -34.78 2.95
N GLN A 255 -7.14 -35.53 1.97
CA GLN A 255 -7.56 -34.94 0.70
C GLN A 255 -8.75 -33.99 0.88
N SER A 256 -9.73 -34.36 1.72
CA SER A 256 -10.85 -33.51 2.11
C SER A 256 -10.38 -32.24 2.84
N ARG A 257 -9.41 -32.38 3.76
CA ARG A 257 -8.83 -31.26 4.50
C ARG A 257 -8.10 -30.29 3.59
N VAL A 258 -7.27 -30.78 2.68
CA VAL A 258 -6.54 -29.98 1.69
C VAL A 258 -7.50 -29.25 0.74
N THR A 259 -8.57 -29.92 0.31
CA THR A 259 -9.63 -29.33 -0.54
C THR A 259 -10.42 -28.24 0.21
N SER A 260 -10.77 -28.49 1.48
CA SER A 260 -11.44 -27.53 2.36
C SER A 260 -10.60 -26.26 2.50
N LEU A 261 -9.31 -26.41 2.83
CA LEU A 261 -8.39 -25.30 2.95
C LEU A 261 -8.23 -24.52 1.63
N ALA A 262 -8.15 -25.21 0.49
CA ALA A 262 -8.11 -24.56 -0.83
C ALA A 262 -9.38 -23.74 -1.14
N SER A 263 -10.55 -24.22 -0.69
CA SER A 263 -11.81 -23.49 -0.85
C SER A 263 -11.89 -22.23 0.02
N GLU A 264 -11.44 -22.30 1.27
CA GLU A 264 -11.34 -21.13 2.18
C GLU A 264 -10.39 -20.06 1.63
N PHE A 265 -9.29 -20.47 0.98
CA PHE A 265 -8.36 -19.56 0.31
C PHE A 265 -8.98 -18.83 -0.88
N THR A 266 -9.77 -19.55 -1.68
CA THR A 266 -10.44 -18.96 -2.84
C THR A 266 -11.45 -17.91 -2.40
N ASP A 267 -12.14 -18.15 -1.28
CA ASP A 267 -13.06 -17.18 -0.68
C ASP A 267 -12.32 -15.94 -0.15
N HIS A 268 -11.18 -16.10 0.54
CA HIS A 268 -10.35 -14.99 1.00
C HIS A 268 -9.73 -14.16 -0.14
N GLU A 269 -9.28 -14.83 -1.21
CA GLU A 269 -8.75 -14.17 -2.41
C GLU A 269 -9.85 -13.35 -3.10
N GLN A 270 -11.06 -13.91 -3.26
CA GLN A 270 -12.20 -13.18 -3.77
C GLN A 270 -12.59 -12.00 -2.88
N LYS A 271 -12.57 -12.16 -1.56
CA LYS A 271 -12.84 -11.07 -0.61
C LYS A 271 -11.84 -9.93 -0.77
N MET A 272 -10.55 -10.23 -0.93
CA MET A 272 -9.52 -9.21 -1.19
C MET A 272 -9.67 -8.52 -2.56
N LEU A 273 -9.98 -9.27 -3.61
CA LEU A 273 -10.25 -8.69 -4.93
C LEU A 273 -11.49 -7.78 -4.91
N ARG A 274 -12.52 -8.16 -4.14
CA ARG A 274 -13.70 -7.33 -3.92
C ARG A 274 -13.36 -6.05 -3.15
N LEU A 275 -12.56 -6.12 -2.08
CA LEU A 275 -12.06 -4.95 -1.36
C LEU A 275 -11.33 -3.96 -2.29
N LEU A 276 -10.48 -4.44 -3.18
CA LEU A 276 -9.82 -3.60 -4.19
C LEU A 276 -10.81 -3.00 -5.21
N SER A 277 -11.86 -3.75 -5.57
CA SER A 277 -12.92 -3.29 -6.48
C SER A 277 -13.81 -2.20 -5.86
N TYR A 278 -14.03 -2.21 -4.54
CA TYR A 278 -14.86 -1.20 -3.84
C TYR A 278 -14.22 0.19 -3.88
N GLY A 279 -12.90 0.24 -3.74
CA GLY A 279 -12.15 1.49 -3.94
C GLY A 279 -12.39 2.08 -5.33
N SER A 280 -12.52 1.23 -6.35
CA SER A 280 -12.76 1.65 -7.74
C SER A 280 -14.17 2.22 -7.97
N HIS A 281 -15.18 1.72 -7.25
CA HIS A 281 -16.57 2.22 -7.31
C HIS A 281 -16.75 3.57 -6.59
N CYS A 282 -15.85 3.88 -5.65
CA CYS A 282 -15.80 5.19 -4.99
C CYS A 282 -15.13 6.27 -5.85
N ILE A 283 -14.32 5.91 -6.86
CA ILE A 283 -13.57 6.87 -7.70
C ILE A 283 -14.49 7.85 -8.46
N PRO A 284 -15.63 7.45 -9.06
CA PRO A 284 -16.54 8.40 -9.70
C PRO A 284 -17.14 9.41 -8.71
N VAL A 285 -17.42 8.98 -7.48
CA VAL A 285 -17.91 9.86 -6.42
C VAL A 285 -16.79 10.81 -5.98
N ASP A 286 -15.60 10.28 -5.71
CA ASP A 286 -14.41 11.07 -5.40
C ASP A 286 -14.05 12.07 -6.50
N THR A 287 -14.21 11.71 -7.78
CA THR A 287 -13.96 12.61 -8.92
C THR A 287 -14.96 13.78 -8.93
N ARG A 288 -16.23 13.52 -8.60
CA ARG A 288 -17.24 14.58 -8.49
C ARG A 288 -16.93 15.53 -7.34
N TRP A 289 -16.52 15.01 -6.18
CA TRP A 289 -16.14 15.82 -5.03
C TRP A 289 -14.79 16.51 -5.20
N GLY A 290 -13.85 15.89 -5.90
CA GLY A 290 -12.54 16.43 -6.27
C GLY A 290 -12.63 17.69 -7.13
N ASN A 291 -13.68 17.84 -7.94
CA ASN A 291 -13.92 19.09 -8.67
C ASN A 291 -14.08 20.31 -7.75
N SER A 292 -14.50 20.14 -6.49
CA SER A 292 -14.51 21.23 -5.50
C SER A 292 -13.10 21.74 -5.16
N TRP A 293 -12.11 20.87 -5.22
CA TRP A 293 -10.72 21.20 -4.93
C TRP A 293 -9.96 21.64 -6.19
N VAL A 294 -10.39 21.16 -7.37
CA VAL A 294 -10.03 21.78 -8.66
C VAL A 294 -10.42 23.26 -8.68
N LEU A 295 -11.61 23.63 -8.19
CA LEU A 295 -12.04 25.05 -8.10
C LEU A 295 -11.10 25.89 -7.25
N LYS A 296 -10.69 25.39 -6.09
CA LYS A 296 -9.69 26.02 -5.23
C LYS A 296 -8.37 26.24 -5.97
N GLY A 297 -7.87 25.22 -6.65
CA GLY A 297 -6.66 25.35 -7.44
C GLY A 297 -6.81 26.33 -8.60
N LEU A 298 -7.99 26.36 -9.23
CA LEU A 298 -8.29 27.22 -10.35
C LEU A 298 -8.29 28.70 -9.95
N ASP A 299 -8.90 29.08 -8.82
CA ASP A 299 -8.79 30.45 -8.31
C ASP A 299 -7.34 30.85 -8.03
N GLU A 300 -6.56 29.96 -7.38
CA GLU A 300 -5.16 30.22 -7.08
C GLU A 300 -4.29 30.42 -8.35
N GLY A 301 -4.50 29.59 -9.37
CA GLY A 301 -3.81 29.71 -10.65
C GLY A 301 -4.22 30.98 -11.42
N LEU A 302 -5.52 31.28 -11.43
CA LEU A 302 -6.06 32.44 -12.13
C LEU A 302 -5.62 33.74 -11.47
N ILE A 303 -5.70 33.88 -10.14
CA ILE A 303 -5.31 35.14 -9.50
C ILE A 303 -3.83 35.45 -9.67
N SER A 304 -2.98 34.42 -9.59
CA SER A 304 -1.53 34.55 -9.79
C SER A 304 -1.16 35.16 -11.14
N THR A 305 -1.93 34.82 -12.18
CA THR A 305 -1.69 35.27 -13.56
C THR A 305 -2.47 36.53 -13.92
N THR A 306 -3.73 36.67 -13.48
CA THR A 306 -4.59 37.84 -13.73
C THR A 306 -3.96 39.13 -13.22
N VAL A 307 -3.36 39.15 -12.02
CA VAL A 307 -2.76 40.39 -11.47
C VAL A 307 -1.56 40.92 -12.27
N VAL A 308 -1.03 40.14 -13.21
CA VAL A 308 0.13 40.51 -14.05
C VAL A 308 -0.29 40.81 -15.49
N GLN A 309 -1.57 40.63 -15.84
CA GLN A 309 -2.11 41.01 -17.14
C GLN A 309 -2.26 42.53 -17.25
N ASN A 310 -1.91 43.09 -18.41
CA ASN A 310 -1.89 44.54 -18.62
C ASN A 310 -3.33 45.09 -18.60
N SER A 311 -4.27 44.38 -19.23
CA SER A 311 -5.70 44.71 -19.20
C SER A 311 -6.23 44.90 -17.78
N PHE A 312 -5.78 44.05 -16.85
CA PHE A 312 -6.23 44.08 -15.45
C PHE A 312 -5.55 45.20 -14.67
N ILE A 313 -4.25 45.44 -14.92
CA ILE A 313 -3.50 46.52 -14.30
C ILE A 313 -4.09 47.88 -14.66
N ASP A 314 -4.44 48.05 -15.94
CA ASP A 314 -4.98 49.30 -16.49
C ASP A 314 -6.42 49.54 -16.02
N GLU A 315 -7.27 48.50 -15.98
CA GLU A 315 -8.67 48.62 -15.57
C GLU A 315 -8.84 48.99 -14.07
N PHE A 316 -7.96 48.46 -13.20
CA PHE A 316 -8.06 48.66 -11.75
C PHE A 316 -6.99 49.62 -11.19
N ASP A 317 -6.30 50.36 -12.04
CA ASP A 317 -5.27 51.35 -11.65
C ASP A 317 -4.22 50.76 -10.68
N MET A 318 -3.79 49.51 -10.94
CA MET A 318 -2.93 48.78 -10.00
C MET A 318 -1.52 49.40 -9.89
N ASN A 319 -1.05 50.04 -10.96
CA ASN A 319 0.25 50.71 -11.05
C ASN A 319 0.13 52.24 -11.21
N ALA A 320 -0.99 52.84 -10.78
CA ALA A 320 -1.21 54.27 -10.96
C ALA A 320 -0.07 55.13 -10.36
N SER A 321 0.22 56.23 -11.04
CA SER A 321 1.35 57.12 -10.73
C SER A 321 1.25 57.77 -9.34
N TYR A 322 0.04 57.96 -8.83
CA TYR A 322 -0.23 58.51 -7.49
C TYR A 322 0.04 57.52 -6.34
N LEU A 323 0.33 56.25 -6.63
CA LEU A 323 0.58 55.22 -5.63
C LEU A 323 2.07 55.03 -5.35
N ASN A 324 2.45 55.06 -4.08
CA ASN A 324 3.79 54.68 -3.61
C ASN A 324 3.97 53.15 -3.67
N SER A 325 5.22 52.67 -3.67
CA SER A 325 5.54 51.23 -3.74
C SER A 325 4.84 50.39 -2.67
N SER A 326 4.74 50.92 -1.44
CA SER A 326 3.99 50.27 -0.34
C SER A 326 2.48 50.21 -0.61
N GLN A 327 1.89 51.22 -1.24
CA GLN A 327 0.47 51.23 -1.58
C GLN A 327 0.16 50.25 -2.72
N ARG A 328 1.03 50.16 -3.72
CA ARG A 328 0.91 49.15 -4.80
C ARG A 328 1.02 47.73 -4.25
N ALA A 329 2.02 47.47 -3.41
CA ALA A 329 2.17 46.19 -2.71
C ALA A 329 0.94 45.87 -1.84
N ASN A 330 0.37 46.87 -1.16
CA ASN A 330 -0.86 46.70 -0.37
C ASN A 330 -2.08 46.37 -1.23
N ARG A 331 -2.28 47.03 -2.38
CA ARG A 331 -3.38 46.71 -3.31
C ARG A 331 -3.27 45.29 -3.86
N LEU A 332 -2.07 44.92 -4.33
CA LEU A 332 -1.78 43.59 -4.85
C LEU A 332 -2.03 42.52 -3.77
N SER A 333 -1.43 42.70 -2.59
CA SER A 333 -1.56 41.74 -1.48
C SER A 333 -2.98 41.67 -0.92
N ASN A 334 -3.73 42.78 -0.87
CA ASN A 334 -5.15 42.74 -0.51
C ASN A 334 -5.93 41.89 -1.51
N LEU A 335 -5.72 42.10 -2.80
CA LEU A 335 -6.43 41.39 -3.85
C LEU A 335 -6.20 39.87 -3.81
N THR A 336 -4.95 39.44 -3.67
CA THR A 336 -4.57 38.03 -3.66
C THR A 336 -4.95 37.33 -2.36
N SER A 337 -4.89 38.03 -1.22
CA SER A 337 -5.21 37.45 0.10
C SER A 337 -6.70 37.52 0.47
N MET A 338 -7.51 38.31 -0.25
CA MET A 338 -8.94 38.52 0.07
C MET A 338 -9.77 37.21 0.06
N VAL A 339 -9.41 36.26 -0.78
CA VAL A 339 -10.07 34.94 -0.80
C VAL A 339 -9.81 34.18 0.50
N HIS A 340 -8.59 34.26 1.05
CA HIS A 340 -8.20 33.53 2.26
C HIS A 340 -8.85 34.09 3.52
N ILE A 341 -9.00 35.42 3.63
CA ILE A 341 -9.75 36.01 4.75
C ILE A 341 -11.24 35.62 4.68
N GLY A 342 -11.82 35.48 3.49
CA GLY A 342 -13.17 34.92 3.32
C GLY A 342 -13.25 33.43 3.70
N SER A 343 -12.17 32.67 3.50
CA SER A 343 -12.11 31.25 3.86
C SER A 343 -12.12 30.98 5.37
N ILE A 344 -11.71 31.93 6.21
CA ILE A 344 -11.73 31.80 7.66
C ILE A 344 -13.17 31.59 8.19
N PRO A 345 -14.14 32.51 7.98
CA PRO A 345 -15.52 32.29 8.39
C PRO A 345 -16.17 31.12 7.65
N GLY A 346 -15.79 30.88 6.39
CA GLY A 346 -16.24 29.70 5.64
C GLY A 346 -15.90 28.39 6.33
N ALA A 347 -14.63 28.20 6.73
CA ALA A 347 -14.17 27.00 7.43
C ALA A 347 -14.77 26.89 8.83
N LEU A 348 -14.90 28.00 9.56
CA LEU A 348 -15.46 28.03 10.92
C LEU A 348 -16.94 27.67 10.95
N ILE A 349 -17.73 28.10 9.96
CA ILE A 349 -19.17 27.81 9.91
C ILE A 349 -19.44 26.43 9.29
N ALA A 350 -18.48 25.86 8.55
CA ALA A 350 -18.64 24.59 7.84
C ALA A 350 -19.09 23.44 8.75
N PHE A 351 -18.49 23.27 9.94
CA PHE A 351 -18.89 22.17 10.83
C PHE A 351 -20.35 22.31 11.29
N ILE A 352 -20.82 23.53 11.58
CA ILE A 352 -22.20 23.79 11.99
C ILE A 352 -23.16 23.44 10.85
N LEU A 353 -22.81 23.80 9.62
CA LEU A 353 -23.61 23.48 8.43
C LEU A 353 -23.65 21.97 8.19
N CYS A 354 -22.50 21.29 8.15
CA CYS A 354 -22.44 19.84 7.94
C CYS A 354 -23.25 19.06 8.98
N GLU A 355 -23.20 19.49 10.25
CA GLU A 355 -23.94 18.85 11.35
C GLU A 355 -25.46 19.06 11.26
N LYS A 356 -25.92 20.19 10.68
CA LYS A 356 -27.35 20.57 10.63
C LYS A 356 -28.06 20.21 9.34
N ILE A 357 -27.45 20.49 8.19
CA ILE A 357 -28.09 20.36 6.87
C ILE A 357 -27.52 19.18 6.06
N GLY A 358 -26.46 18.53 6.53
CA GLY A 358 -25.78 17.45 5.81
C GLY A 358 -24.61 17.93 4.96
N LEU A 359 -23.79 17.00 4.51
CA LEU A 359 -22.57 17.31 3.76
C LEU A 359 -22.89 17.65 2.30
N LEU A 360 -23.85 16.95 1.68
CA LEU A 360 -24.25 17.19 0.30
C LEU A 360 -24.89 18.57 0.11
N TRP A 361 -25.78 18.96 1.03
CA TRP A 361 -26.39 20.30 0.99
C TRP A 361 -25.39 21.42 1.30
N SER A 362 -24.45 21.18 2.20
CA SER A 362 -23.34 22.10 2.45
C SER A 362 -22.48 22.29 1.19
N MET A 363 -22.26 21.24 0.40
CA MET A 363 -21.58 21.32 -0.89
C MET A 363 -22.36 22.13 -1.93
N ARG A 364 -23.68 22.03 -1.96
CA ARG A 364 -24.51 22.86 -2.86
C ARG A 364 -24.43 24.34 -2.46
N GLN A 365 -24.49 24.62 -1.16
CA GLN A 365 -24.38 25.98 -0.64
C GLN A 365 -23.03 26.62 -0.98
N LEU A 366 -21.91 25.92 -0.78
CA LEU A 366 -20.59 26.47 -1.11
C LEU A 366 -20.46 26.75 -2.62
N CYS A 367 -21.04 25.91 -3.49
CA CYS A 367 -21.03 26.16 -4.94
C CYS A 367 -21.78 27.45 -5.30
N LEU A 368 -22.93 27.70 -4.66
CA LEU A 368 -23.70 28.93 -4.86
C LEU A 368 -22.93 30.17 -4.38
N LEU A 369 -22.28 30.09 -3.21
CA LEU A 369 -21.40 31.16 -2.71
C LEU A 369 -20.25 31.44 -3.68
N TRP A 370 -19.64 30.38 -4.22
CA TRP A 370 -18.57 30.50 -5.21
C TRP A 370 -19.05 31.20 -6.48
N LEU A 371 -20.14 30.72 -7.08
CA LEU A 371 -20.72 31.29 -8.29
C LEU A 371 -21.08 32.77 -8.09
N ALA A 372 -21.70 33.11 -6.96
CA ALA A 372 -22.00 34.49 -6.62
C ALA A 372 -20.74 35.35 -6.53
N GLY A 373 -19.69 34.86 -5.86
CA GLY A 373 -18.41 35.56 -5.74
C GLY A 373 -17.73 35.81 -7.09
N VAL A 374 -17.69 34.80 -7.96
CA VAL A 374 -17.08 34.93 -9.30
C VAL A 374 -17.85 35.91 -10.19
N VAL A 375 -19.19 35.89 -10.15
CA VAL A 375 -20.01 36.87 -10.88
C VAL A 375 -19.72 38.29 -10.40
N VAL A 376 -19.60 38.50 -9.08
CA VAL A 376 -19.26 39.82 -8.52
C VAL A 376 -17.85 40.26 -8.95
N VAL A 377 -16.88 39.34 -9.03
CA VAL A 377 -15.52 39.63 -9.54
C VAL A 377 -15.55 40.05 -11.00
N ILE A 378 -16.21 39.27 -11.87
CA ILE A 378 -16.24 39.53 -13.32
C ILE A 378 -16.97 40.84 -13.64
N THR A 379 -18.01 41.17 -12.86
CA THR A 379 -18.82 42.39 -13.07
C THR A 379 -18.25 43.65 -12.40
N SER A 380 -17.02 43.59 -11.85
CA SER A 380 -16.48 44.70 -11.06
C SER A 380 -16.06 45.94 -11.85
N THR A 381 -15.83 45.84 -13.17
CA THR A 381 -15.63 46.97 -14.11
C THR A 381 -14.83 48.15 -13.51
N GLY A 382 -13.59 47.91 -13.08
CA GLY A 382 -12.70 48.93 -12.48
C GLY A 382 -12.96 49.28 -11.00
N ASN A 383 -14.02 48.77 -10.37
CA ASN A 383 -14.31 48.96 -8.94
C ASN A 383 -13.55 47.95 -8.07
N LEU A 384 -12.44 48.38 -7.47
CA LEU A 384 -11.63 47.59 -6.54
C LEU A 384 -12.42 47.07 -5.32
N GLY A 385 -13.39 47.83 -4.80
CA GLY A 385 -14.19 47.43 -3.65
C GLY A 385 -15.12 46.25 -3.97
N GLN A 386 -15.76 46.29 -5.15
CA GLN A 386 -16.59 45.19 -5.64
C GLN A 386 -15.75 43.93 -5.90
N LEU A 387 -14.57 44.11 -6.50
CA LEU A 387 -13.61 43.03 -6.73
C LEU A 387 -13.19 42.35 -5.40
N TYR A 388 -12.92 43.14 -4.36
CA TYR A 388 -12.63 42.61 -3.02
C TYR A 388 -13.83 41.88 -2.40
N ALA A 389 -15.04 42.43 -2.52
CA ALA A 389 -16.25 41.78 -2.03
C ALA A 389 -16.48 40.42 -2.71
N GLY A 390 -16.34 40.34 -4.04
CA GLY A 390 -16.49 39.09 -4.78
C GLY A 390 -15.47 38.03 -4.37
N ARG A 391 -14.21 38.43 -4.20
CA ARG A 391 -13.14 37.57 -3.66
C ARG A 391 -13.42 37.05 -2.26
N PHE A 392 -13.94 37.91 -1.37
CA PHE A 392 -14.32 37.51 -0.01
C PHE A 392 -15.46 36.48 -0.01
N ILE A 393 -16.52 36.72 -0.80
CA ILE A 393 -17.68 35.84 -0.91
C ILE A 393 -17.27 34.46 -1.46
N MET A 394 -16.47 34.43 -2.53
CA MET A 394 -15.90 33.19 -3.06
C MET A 394 -15.03 32.48 -2.03
N GLY A 395 -14.26 33.25 -1.25
CA GLY A 395 -13.46 32.76 -0.15
C GLY A 395 -14.24 31.96 0.88
N MET A 396 -15.47 32.36 1.21
CA MET A 396 -16.34 31.60 2.11
C MET A 396 -16.64 30.20 1.57
N GLY A 397 -16.85 30.07 0.25
CA GLY A 397 -17.00 28.78 -0.42
C GLY A 397 -15.74 27.91 -0.35
N VAL A 398 -14.56 28.50 -0.61
CA VAL A 398 -13.25 27.84 -0.46
C VAL A 398 -13.05 27.29 0.96
N GLY A 399 -13.40 28.11 1.96
CA GLY A 399 -13.29 27.74 3.37
C GLY A 399 -14.11 26.50 3.71
N GLN A 400 -15.37 26.48 3.24
CA GLN A 400 -16.26 25.34 3.43
C GLN A 400 -15.75 24.09 2.69
N ALA A 401 -15.29 24.22 1.44
CA ALA A 401 -14.83 23.09 0.63
C ALA A 401 -13.68 22.31 1.31
N GLY A 402 -12.77 23.02 1.98
CA GLY A 402 -11.66 22.42 2.73
C GLY A 402 -12.06 21.61 3.96
N VAL A 403 -13.33 21.68 4.39
CA VAL A 403 -13.88 20.89 5.50
C VAL A 403 -14.87 19.86 4.99
N VAL A 404 -15.83 20.26 4.14
CA VAL A 404 -16.93 19.40 3.70
C VAL A 404 -16.43 18.21 2.87
N ALA A 405 -15.61 18.45 1.86
CA ALA A 405 -15.17 17.40 0.94
C ALA A 405 -14.30 16.32 1.61
N PRO A 406 -13.24 16.63 2.38
CA PRO A 406 -12.46 15.59 3.06
C PRO A 406 -13.27 14.85 4.12
N THR A 407 -14.22 15.51 4.80
CA THR A 407 -15.11 14.86 5.76
C THR A 407 -16.05 13.88 5.05
N TYR A 408 -16.64 14.28 3.92
CA TYR A 408 -17.51 13.41 3.12
C TYR A 408 -16.76 12.18 2.61
N LEU A 409 -15.57 12.37 2.04
CA LEU A 409 -14.72 11.26 1.58
C LEU A 409 -14.34 10.32 2.73
N ALA A 410 -14.03 10.86 3.91
CA ALA A 410 -13.70 10.04 5.07
C ALA A 410 -14.88 9.19 5.57
N GLU A 411 -16.12 9.68 5.42
CA GLU A 411 -17.33 8.99 5.87
C GLU A 411 -17.86 7.93 4.88
N ILE A 412 -17.66 8.13 3.58
CA ILE A 412 -18.14 7.18 2.55
C ILE A 412 -17.09 6.13 2.15
N ALA A 413 -15.81 6.42 2.35
CA ALA A 413 -14.74 5.56 1.88
C ALA A 413 -14.53 4.36 2.80
N PRO A 414 -14.36 3.15 2.23
CA PRO A 414 -13.96 2.00 3.02
C PRO A 414 -12.56 2.21 3.62
N ALA A 415 -12.33 1.64 4.80
CA ALA A 415 -11.17 1.95 5.63
C ALA A 415 -9.82 1.83 4.88
N HIS A 416 -9.66 0.81 4.04
CA HIS A 416 -8.43 0.55 3.28
C HIS A 416 -8.20 1.51 2.09
N ALA A 417 -9.25 2.12 1.54
CA ALA A 417 -9.16 3.02 0.38
C ALA A 417 -9.20 4.51 0.78
N ARG A 418 -9.60 4.82 2.01
CA ARG A 418 -9.81 6.20 2.51
C ARG A 418 -8.61 7.11 2.29
N GLY A 419 -7.41 6.66 2.66
CA GLY A 419 -6.19 7.47 2.51
C GLY A 419 -5.87 7.82 1.06
N MET A 420 -6.10 6.87 0.14
CA MET A 420 -5.88 7.09 -1.30
C MET A 420 -6.89 8.10 -1.87
N LEU A 421 -8.18 7.96 -1.55
CA LEU A 421 -9.23 8.87 -2.04
C LEU A 421 -9.00 10.31 -1.52
N VAL A 422 -8.69 10.46 -0.23
CA VAL A 422 -8.34 11.78 0.33
C VAL A 422 -7.08 12.37 -0.33
N SER A 423 -6.13 11.52 -0.72
CA SER A 423 -4.94 11.97 -1.46
C SER A 423 -5.28 12.41 -2.88
N ILE A 424 -6.14 11.68 -3.60
CA ILE A 424 -6.63 12.05 -4.94
C ILE A 424 -7.35 13.40 -4.89
N PHE A 425 -8.21 13.59 -3.89
CA PHE A 425 -8.82 14.88 -3.60
C PHE A 425 -7.78 15.99 -3.47
N ALA A 426 -6.76 15.83 -2.61
CA ALA A 426 -5.72 16.85 -2.43
C ALA A 426 -4.92 17.15 -3.71
N MET A 427 -4.68 16.14 -4.56
CA MET A 427 -3.96 16.30 -5.84
C MET A 427 -4.77 17.09 -6.88
N SER A 428 -6.10 17.03 -6.83
CA SER A 428 -6.95 17.68 -7.82
C SER A 428 -6.83 19.22 -7.83
N GLU A 429 -6.29 19.82 -6.76
CA GLU A 429 -5.91 21.24 -6.74
C GLU A 429 -4.91 21.59 -7.85
N TYR A 430 -3.93 20.71 -8.12
CA TYR A 430 -2.91 21.00 -9.12
C TYR A 430 -3.46 20.96 -10.54
N VAL A 431 -4.54 20.21 -10.79
CA VAL A 431 -5.29 20.27 -12.04
C VAL A 431 -5.88 21.67 -12.22
N GLY A 432 -6.50 22.21 -11.17
CA GLY A 432 -7.03 23.58 -11.17
C GLY A 432 -5.96 24.64 -11.42
N ILE A 433 -4.82 24.57 -10.71
CA ILE A 433 -3.71 25.52 -10.86
C ILE A 433 -3.20 25.50 -12.30
N MET A 434 -3.00 24.31 -12.87
CA MET A 434 -2.55 24.15 -14.25
C MET A 434 -3.54 24.78 -15.23
N ILE A 435 -4.83 24.47 -15.13
CA ILE A 435 -5.87 25.06 -16.00
C ILE A 435 -5.88 26.59 -15.86
N GLY A 436 -5.75 27.13 -14.65
CA GLY A 436 -5.70 28.56 -14.40
C GLY A 436 -4.52 29.24 -15.09
N TYR A 437 -3.31 28.66 -14.99
CA TYR A 437 -2.14 29.21 -15.65
C TYR A 437 -2.20 29.13 -17.18
N PHE A 438 -2.60 27.98 -17.73
CA PHE A 438 -2.70 27.80 -19.19
C PHE A 438 -3.81 28.65 -19.80
N SER A 439 -4.95 28.80 -19.13
CA SER A 439 -6.04 29.64 -19.62
C SER A 439 -5.66 31.11 -19.68
N ALA A 440 -4.99 31.65 -18.65
CA ALA A 440 -4.50 33.02 -18.65
C ALA A 440 -3.38 33.26 -19.68
N TRP A 441 -2.49 32.29 -19.87
CA TRP A 441 -1.48 32.35 -20.94
C TRP A 441 -2.13 32.32 -22.34
N GLY A 442 -3.09 31.41 -22.56
CA GLY A 442 -3.85 31.33 -23.81
C GLY A 442 -4.61 32.62 -24.12
N ALA A 443 -5.23 33.23 -23.12
CA ALA A 443 -5.87 34.54 -23.24
C ALA A 443 -4.86 35.65 -23.59
N SER A 444 -3.65 35.63 -23.01
CA SER A 444 -2.59 36.61 -23.32
C SER A 444 -2.07 36.54 -24.76
N LEU A 445 -2.19 35.38 -25.42
CA LEU A 445 -1.76 35.18 -26.81
C LEU A 445 -2.80 35.64 -27.83
N HIS A 446 -4.08 35.43 -27.54
CA HIS A 446 -5.16 35.59 -28.53
C HIS A 446 -6.04 36.81 -28.28
N ILE A 447 -5.98 37.42 -27.09
CA ILE A 447 -6.82 38.56 -26.71
C ILE A 447 -5.94 39.80 -26.49
N PRO A 448 -6.23 40.93 -27.16
CA PRO A 448 -5.49 42.17 -26.98
C PRO A 448 -5.46 42.63 -25.52
N SER A 449 -4.33 43.21 -25.11
CA SER A 449 -4.16 43.75 -23.75
C SER A 449 -5.07 44.94 -23.42
N SER A 450 -5.71 45.54 -24.41
CA SER A 450 -6.69 46.62 -24.23
C SER A 450 -8.09 46.12 -23.87
N SER A 451 -8.36 44.82 -23.97
CA SER A 451 -9.68 44.25 -23.72
C SER A 451 -9.75 43.62 -22.32
N ALA A 452 -10.77 43.98 -21.53
CA ALA A 452 -11.09 43.32 -20.26
C ALA A 452 -11.35 41.80 -20.43
N MET A 453 -11.73 41.36 -21.64
CA MET A 453 -11.93 39.93 -21.94
C MET A 453 -10.67 39.09 -21.70
N GLN A 454 -9.47 39.70 -21.73
CA GLN A 454 -8.20 39.01 -21.47
C GLN A 454 -8.14 38.40 -20.07
N TRP A 455 -8.77 39.03 -19.07
CA TRP A 455 -8.84 38.48 -17.70
C TRP A 455 -10.22 37.89 -17.38
N ILE A 456 -11.30 38.39 -17.98
CA ILE A 456 -12.67 37.89 -17.75
C ILE A 456 -12.86 36.46 -18.26
N ILE A 457 -12.35 36.11 -19.45
CA ILE A 457 -12.55 34.78 -20.04
C ILE A 457 -11.90 33.68 -19.18
N PRO A 458 -10.62 33.78 -18.77
CA PRO A 458 -10.03 32.83 -17.83
C PRO A 458 -10.81 32.71 -16.52
N GLN A 459 -11.27 33.83 -15.95
CA GLN A 459 -12.07 33.82 -14.71
C GLN A 459 -13.43 33.11 -14.89
N SER A 460 -14.01 33.17 -16.09
CA SER A 460 -15.30 32.54 -16.40
C SER A 460 -15.24 31.00 -16.36
N ILE A 461 -14.04 30.41 -16.46
CA ILE A 461 -13.85 28.95 -16.31
C ILE A 461 -14.30 28.48 -14.92
N GLN A 462 -14.14 29.32 -13.89
CA GLN A 462 -14.62 28.98 -12.55
C GLN A 462 -16.13 28.77 -12.51
N ILE A 463 -16.91 29.55 -13.29
CA ILE A 463 -18.37 29.38 -13.41
C ILE A 463 -18.70 28.03 -14.03
N ILE A 464 -17.95 27.62 -15.06
CA ILE A 464 -18.16 26.34 -15.74
C ILE A 464 -17.91 25.19 -14.77
N VAL A 465 -16.78 25.20 -14.07
CA VAL A 465 -16.41 24.12 -13.13
C VAL A 465 -17.35 24.10 -11.91
N ALA A 466 -17.72 25.25 -11.36
CA ALA A 466 -18.61 25.34 -10.20
C ALA A 466 -20.06 24.98 -10.57
N GLY A 467 -20.51 25.38 -11.76
CA GLY A 467 -21.81 24.99 -12.31
C GLY A 467 -21.88 23.48 -12.56
N PHE A 468 -20.84 22.89 -13.17
CA PHE A 468 -20.75 21.44 -13.35
C PHE A 468 -20.78 20.71 -12.00
N LEU A 469 -20.01 21.19 -11.02
CA LEU A 469 -20.00 20.63 -9.68
C LEU A 469 -21.38 20.67 -9.03
N PHE A 470 -22.04 21.84 -9.07
CA PHE A 470 -23.39 22.01 -8.54
C PHE A 470 -24.40 21.07 -9.21
N LEU A 471 -24.39 20.98 -10.54
CA LEU A 471 -25.29 20.08 -11.28
C LEU A 471 -24.98 18.60 -11.00
N SER A 472 -23.70 18.23 -10.92
CA SER A 472 -23.28 16.85 -10.61
C SER A 472 -23.66 16.42 -9.18
N SER A 473 -23.77 17.38 -8.26
CA SER A 473 -24.16 17.11 -6.86
C SER A 473 -25.59 16.57 -6.73
N PHE A 474 -26.46 16.72 -7.73
CA PHE A 474 -27.80 16.13 -7.71
C PHE A 474 -27.80 14.62 -7.95
N MET A 475 -26.69 14.08 -8.46
CA MET A 475 -26.48 12.65 -8.69
C MET A 475 -25.66 11.99 -7.57
N CYS A 476 -25.36 12.71 -6.50
CA CYS A 476 -24.59 12.21 -5.36
C CYS A 476 -25.52 11.87 -4.20
N GLU A 477 -25.14 10.85 -3.43
CA GLU A 477 -25.86 10.43 -2.23
C GLU A 477 -25.36 11.22 -1.01
N GLU A 478 -26.22 11.38 -0.01
CA GLU A 478 -25.81 11.98 1.27
C GLU A 478 -24.99 10.98 2.10
N SER A 479 -24.19 11.49 3.04
CA SER A 479 -23.41 10.64 3.94
C SER A 479 -24.31 9.65 4.72
N PRO A 480 -24.00 8.34 4.69
CA PRO A 480 -24.69 7.33 5.49
C PRO A 480 -24.66 7.63 6.99
N ARG A 481 -23.58 8.26 7.48
CA ARG A 481 -23.46 8.67 8.89
C ARG A 481 -24.44 9.80 9.22
N HIS A 482 -24.59 10.79 8.34
CA HIS A 482 -25.56 11.88 8.52
C HIS A 482 -27.00 11.34 8.49
N LEU A 483 -27.31 10.46 7.54
CA LEU A 483 -28.63 9.80 7.45
C LEU A 483 -28.93 8.95 8.70
N GLY A 484 -27.96 8.17 9.18
CA GLY A 484 -28.08 7.39 10.42
C GLY A 484 -28.29 8.27 11.66
N LYS A 485 -27.61 9.41 11.74
CA LYS A 485 -27.81 10.40 12.82
C LYS A 485 -29.23 10.97 12.83
N ASN A 486 -29.84 11.15 11.67
CA ASN A 486 -31.24 11.58 11.55
C ASN A 486 -32.25 10.43 11.76
N GLY A 487 -31.78 9.21 12.03
CA GLY A 487 -32.61 8.01 12.19
C GLY A 487 -33.07 7.36 10.88
N GLU A 488 -32.59 7.83 9.73
CA GLU A 488 -33.00 7.38 8.40
C GLU A 488 -32.16 6.18 7.90
N TRP A 489 -32.14 5.08 8.67
CA TRP A 489 -31.27 3.92 8.44
C TRP A 489 -31.46 3.22 7.10
N GLU A 490 -32.69 3.14 6.60
CA GLU A 490 -32.95 2.53 5.29
C GLU A 490 -32.34 3.36 4.16
N LYS A 491 -32.44 4.69 4.23
CA LYS A 491 -31.75 5.57 3.26
C LYS A 491 -30.23 5.47 3.39
N ALA A 492 -29.71 5.34 4.61
CA ALA A 492 -28.27 5.15 4.84
C ALA A 492 -27.74 3.87 4.17
N LYS A 493 -28.48 2.76 4.26
CA LYS A 493 -28.15 1.50 3.58
C LYS A 493 -28.19 1.64 2.05
N HIS A 494 -29.23 2.26 1.52
CA HIS A 494 -29.35 2.53 0.08
C HIS A 494 -28.22 3.42 -0.43
N ALA A 495 -27.91 4.51 0.28
CA ALA A 495 -26.82 5.42 -0.06
C ALA A 495 -25.47 4.68 -0.10
N LEU A 496 -25.15 3.91 0.95
CA LEU A 496 -23.89 3.15 1.00
C LEU A 496 -23.83 2.06 -0.08
N GLY A 497 -24.96 1.38 -0.33
CA GLY A 497 -25.08 0.37 -1.40
C GLY A 497 -24.83 0.96 -2.78
N ASN A 498 -25.40 2.12 -3.06
CA ASN A 498 -25.16 2.85 -4.31
C ASN A 498 -23.70 3.30 -4.44
N ILE A 499 -23.07 3.80 -3.36
CA ILE A 499 -21.68 4.28 -3.39
C ILE A 499 -20.69 3.13 -3.59
N TRP A 500 -20.89 2.00 -2.89
CA TRP A 500 -19.98 0.85 -2.97
C TRP A 500 -20.31 -0.09 -4.14
N GLY A 501 -21.46 0.10 -4.80
CA GLY A 501 -21.94 -0.78 -5.88
C GLY A 501 -22.38 -2.16 -5.36
N LEU A 502 -22.94 -2.21 -4.15
CA LEU A 502 -23.31 -3.45 -3.46
C LEU A 502 -24.81 -3.57 -3.24
N SER A 503 -25.31 -4.81 -3.23
CA SER A 503 -26.68 -5.09 -2.78
C SER A 503 -26.82 -4.76 -1.29
N ILE A 504 -28.03 -4.35 -0.90
CA ILE A 504 -28.34 -3.92 0.46
C ILE A 504 -28.21 -5.07 1.47
N GLU A 505 -28.37 -6.32 1.03
CA GLU A 505 -28.19 -7.51 1.85
C GLU A 505 -26.74 -8.01 1.94
N ASN A 506 -25.78 -7.32 1.30
CA ASN A 506 -24.38 -7.75 1.34
C ASN A 506 -23.86 -7.72 2.79
N PRO A 507 -23.28 -8.83 3.32
CA PRO A 507 -22.79 -8.89 4.69
C PRO A 507 -21.79 -7.80 5.08
N GLU A 508 -20.95 -7.35 4.14
CA GLU A 508 -19.95 -6.30 4.39
C GLU A 508 -20.61 -4.93 4.55
N LEU A 509 -21.60 -4.61 3.71
CA LEU A 509 -22.39 -3.39 3.83
C LEU A 509 -23.19 -3.37 5.13
N VAL A 510 -23.83 -4.49 5.47
CA VAL A 510 -24.58 -4.65 6.72
C VAL A 510 -23.67 -4.46 7.94
N SER A 511 -22.46 -5.05 7.91
CA SER A 511 -21.46 -4.87 8.96
C SER A 511 -21.02 -3.42 9.11
N GLU A 512 -20.80 -2.70 8.01
CA GLU A 512 -20.42 -1.27 8.06
C GLU A 512 -21.53 -0.41 8.65
N ILE A 513 -22.78 -0.60 8.21
CA ILE A 513 -23.95 0.12 8.74
C ILE A 513 -24.14 -0.17 10.24
N GLN A 514 -23.97 -1.43 10.66
CA GLN A 514 -24.01 -1.80 12.08
C GLN A 514 -22.87 -1.13 12.87
N GLY A 515 -21.67 -1.02 12.29
CA GLY A 515 -20.55 -0.29 12.87
C GLY A 515 -20.86 1.20 13.06
N ILE A 516 -21.43 1.85 12.03
CA ILE A 516 -21.90 3.25 12.11
C ILE A 516 -22.98 3.40 13.20
N GLN A 517 -23.92 2.45 13.27
CA GLN A 517 -24.97 2.45 14.29
C GLN A 517 -24.41 2.32 15.71
N ALA A 518 -23.48 1.39 15.94
CA ALA A 518 -22.82 1.23 17.24
C ALA A 518 -22.04 2.48 17.66
N GLN A 519 -21.32 3.12 16.72
CA GLN A 519 -20.61 4.38 16.96
C GLN A 519 -21.60 5.50 17.35
N LEU A 520 -22.66 5.69 16.56
CA LEU A 520 -23.67 6.70 16.86
C LEU A 520 -24.38 6.43 18.20
N HIS A 521 -24.69 5.17 18.54
CA HIS A 521 -25.25 4.86 19.87
C HIS A 521 -24.30 5.19 21.02
N THR A 522 -22.99 5.02 20.84
CA THR A 522 -21.98 5.45 21.82
C THR A 522 -21.97 6.97 21.96
N ASP A 523 -22.01 7.68 20.83
CA ASP A 523 -22.08 9.14 20.78
C ASP A 523 -23.38 9.68 21.42
N TYR A 524 -24.52 9.00 21.21
CA TYR A 524 -25.84 9.32 21.77
C TYR A 524 -25.99 8.93 23.25
N GLY A 525 -25.43 7.80 23.68
CA GLY A 525 -25.46 7.32 25.07
C GLY A 525 -24.68 8.22 26.03
N GLN A 526 -23.68 8.95 25.52
CA GLN A 526 -23.00 10.03 26.22
C GLN A 526 -23.69 11.40 26.03
N SER A 527 -24.75 11.48 25.22
CA SER A 527 -25.42 12.71 24.80
C SER A 527 -26.93 12.70 25.10
N LEU A 528 -27.27 12.79 26.38
CA LEU A 528 -28.56 13.32 26.81
C LEU A 528 -28.59 14.84 26.53
N GLY A 529 -28.91 15.23 25.30
CA GLY A 529 -29.32 16.59 24.91
C GLY A 529 -28.20 17.64 24.74
N GLY A 530 -28.07 18.17 23.51
CA GLY A 530 -27.83 19.60 23.30
C GLY A 530 -26.42 20.09 22.91
N SER A 531 -26.38 20.74 21.75
CA SER A 531 -25.46 21.81 21.33
C SER A 531 -24.09 21.43 20.75
N TRP A 532 -23.81 21.99 19.57
CA TRP A 532 -22.52 22.04 18.85
C TRP A 532 -21.34 22.56 19.71
N ILE A 533 -21.66 23.13 20.88
CA ILE A 533 -20.71 23.64 21.88
C ILE A 533 -19.98 22.50 22.61
N LYS A 534 -20.59 21.31 22.77
CA LYS A 534 -19.99 20.22 23.56
C LYS A 534 -18.74 19.61 22.91
N PRO A 535 -18.72 19.24 21.61
CA PRO A 535 -17.49 18.79 20.95
C PRO A 535 -16.39 19.85 20.93
N LEU A 536 -16.77 21.13 20.79
CA LEU A 536 -15.84 22.25 20.88
C LEU A 536 -15.24 22.38 22.28
N LYS A 537 -16.07 22.25 23.31
CA LYS A 537 -15.63 22.26 24.71
C LYS A 537 -14.71 21.07 25.01
N GLU A 538 -15.03 19.89 24.50
CA GLU A 538 -14.21 18.69 24.66
C GLU A 538 -12.86 18.82 23.96
N LEU A 539 -12.83 19.32 22.73
CA LEU A 539 -11.61 19.62 21.98
C LEU A 539 -10.71 20.62 22.73
N LEU A 540 -11.31 21.65 23.33
CA LEU A 540 -10.60 22.75 23.96
C LEU A 540 -10.37 22.59 25.47
N MET A 541 -10.97 21.62 26.16
CA MET A 541 -10.78 21.42 27.61
C MET A 541 -10.06 20.13 27.96
N VAL A 542 -10.10 19.11 27.10
CA VAL A 542 -9.37 17.85 27.31
C VAL A 542 -7.92 18.04 26.91
N LYS A 543 -6.98 17.79 27.82
CA LYS A 543 -5.54 18.10 27.62
C LYS A 543 -4.94 17.32 26.45
N GLU A 544 -5.36 16.07 26.27
CA GLU A 544 -4.93 15.18 25.19
C GLU A 544 -5.35 15.75 23.83
N ASN A 545 -6.60 16.23 23.73
CA ASN A 545 -7.13 16.89 22.53
C ASN A 545 -6.45 18.24 22.25
N GLN A 546 -6.16 19.02 23.29
CA GLN A 546 -5.40 20.27 23.16
C GLN A 546 -3.98 20.03 22.63
N ARG A 547 -3.30 18.99 23.11
CA ARG A 547 -1.95 18.63 22.63
C ARG A 547 -1.96 18.27 21.14
N ARG A 548 -2.95 17.47 20.72
CA ARG A 548 -3.18 17.12 19.31
C ARG A 548 -3.44 18.35 18.47
N LEU A 549 -4.35 19.22 18.92
CA LEU A 549 -4.70 20.46 18.24
C LEU A 549 -3.48 21.38 18.09
N LEU A 550 -2.70 21.57 19.15
CA LEU A 550 -1.49 22.38 19.12
C LEU A 550 -0.44 21.79 18.17
N PHE A 551 -0.28 20.46 18.17
CA PHE A 551 0.61 19.75 17.27
C PHE A 551 0.24 20.02 15.80
N VAL A 552 -1.02 19.83 15.41
CA VAL A 552 -1.44 20.09 14.02
C VAL A 552 -1.42 21.57 13.66
N ILE A 553 -1.73 22.49 14.58
CA ILE A 553 -1.61 23.93 14.34
C ILE A 553 -0.14 24.31 14.09
N SER A 554 0.80 23.75 14.86
CA SER A 554 2.23 24.01 14.65
C SER A 554 2.70 23.55 13.27
N ALA A 555 2.21 22.40 12.79
CA ALA A 555 2.46 21.93 11.43
C ALA A 555 1.92 22.91 10.38
N GLN A 556 0.70 23.44 10.55
CA GLN A 556 0.12 24.42 9.63
C GLN A 556 0.91 25.73 9.58
N VAL A 557 1.38 26.23 10.73
CA VAL A 557 2.23 27.42 10.78
C VAL A 557 3.52 27.17 9.98
N LEU A 558 4.24 26.08 10.27
CA LEU A 558 5.50 25.79 9.59
C LEU A 558 5.30 25.56 8.07
N ALA A 559 4.23 24.86 7.69
CA ALA A 559 3.91 24.60 6.28
C ALA A 559 3.58 25.90 5.53
N GLN A 560 2.67 26.74 6.03
CA GLN A 560 2.25 27.95 5.31
C GLN A 560 3.38 28.99 5.22
N TRP A 561 4.14 29.17 6.31
CA TRP A 561 5.22 30.16 6.37
C TRP A 561 6.52 29.69 5.69
N SER A 562 6.60 28.43 5.24
CA SER A 562 7.67 27.94 4.36
C SER A 562 7.68 28.60 2.97
N GLY A 563 6.60 29.30 2.59
CA GLY A 563 6.53 30.13 1.39
C GLY A 563 6.10 29.43 0.09
N ALA A 564 5.90 28.11 0.09
CA ALA A 564 5.54 27.35 -1.12
C ALA A 564 4.21 27.78 -1.78
N ASN A 565 3.18 28.07 -0.96
CA ASN A 565 1.91 28.59 -1.48
C ASN A 565 2.09 30.00 -2.06
N SER A 566 2.87 30.87 -1.40
CA SER A 566 3.17 32.20 -1.94
C SER A 566 3.98 32.16 -3.23
N LEU A 567 4.91 31.20 -3.36
CA LEU A 567 5.64 30.93 -4.61
C LEU A 567 4.68 30.60 -5.76
N THR A 568 3.57 29.93 -5.47
CA THR A 568 2.51 29.61 -6.44
C THR A 568 1.65 30.84 -6.75
N THR A 569 1.21 31.58 -5.72
CA THR A 569 0.38 32.79 -5.87
C THR A 569 1.10 33.92 -6.59
N TYR A 570 2.42 34.06 -6.42
CA TYR A 570 3.21 35.15 -7.02
C TYR A 570 4.20 34.68 -8.07
N ALA A 571 4.02 33.47 -8.62
CA ALA A 571 4.94 32.83 -9.55
C ALA A 571 5.39 33.75 -10.72
N PRO A 572 4.50 34.43 -11.47
CA PRO A 572 4.95 35.28 -12.59
C PRO A 572 5.82 36.46 -12.15
N GLN A 573 5.56 37.00 -10.95
CA GLN A 573 6.34 38.10 -10.36
C GLN A 573 7.71 37.59 -9.89
N LEU A 574 7.75 36.40 -9.28
CA LEU A 574 9.00 35.81 -8.82
C LEU A 574 9.92 35.40 -9.97
N PHE A 575 9.38 34.88 -11.09
CA PHE A 575 10.20 34.61 -12.29
C PHE A 575 10.85 35.86 -12.88
N SER A 576 10.24 37.04 -12.68
CA SER A 576 10.86 38.30 -13.12
C SER A 576 12.14 38.64 -12.34
N LEU A 577 12.27 38.16 -11.10
CA LEU A 577 13.49 38.32 -10.30
C LEU A 577 14.67 37.52 -10.87
N PHE A 578 14.39 36.49 -11.68
CA PHE A 578 15.39 35.65 -12.34
C PHE A 578 15.70 36.11 -13.76
N GLY A 579 15.25 37.31 -14.16
CA GLY A 579 15.57 37.90 -15.47
C GLY A 579 14.60 37.53 -16.59
N ILE A 580 13.50 36.82 -16.32
CA ILE A 580 12.45 36.59 -17.32
C ILE A 580 11.70 37.90 -17.59
N GLN A 581 11.84 38.40 -18.82
CA GLN A 581 11.16 39.60 -19.31
C GLN A 581 10.01 39.24 -20.24
N GLY A 582 9.07 40.17 -20.40
CA GLY A 582 7.87 39.99 -21.22
C GLY A 582 6.73 39.27 -20.50
N GLN A 583 5.52 39.78 -20.65
CA GLN A 583 4.34 39.24 -19.96
C GLN A 583 4.01 37.81 -20.41
N SER A 584 3.91 37.56 -21.72
CA SER A 584 3.55 36.23 -22.25
C SER A 584 4.58 35.17 -21.83
N THR A 585 5.88 35.50 -21.84
CA THR A 585 6.95 34.59 -21.39
C THR A 585 6.85 34.30 -19.89
N LYS A 586 6.57 35.31 -19.04
CA LYS A 586 6.33 35.09 -17.59
C LYS A 586 5.14 34.15 -17.35
N LEU A 587 4.05 34.34 -18.10
CA LEU A 587 2.87 33.48 -18.02
C LEU A 587 3.16 32.06 -18.51
N PHE A 588 3.92 31.89 -19.59
CA PHE A 588 4.32 30.57 -20.11
C PHE A 588 5.17 29.77 -19.12
N VAL A 589 6.23 30.38 -18.58
CA VAL A 589 7.12 29.75 -17.58
C VAL A 589 6.33 29.36 -16.32
N THR A 590 5.30 30.15 -15.98
CA THR A 590 4.35 29.85 -14.89
C THR A 590 3.41 28.69 -15.25
N ALA A 591 2.92 28.61 -16.48
CA ALA A 591 2.12 27.47 -16.94
C ALA A 591 2.90 26.15 -16.88
N VAL A 592 4.17 26.17 -17.30
CA VAL A 592 5.09 25.02 -17.16
C VAL A 592 5.27 24.65 -15.67
N PHE A 593 5.40 25.63 -14.78
CA PHE A 593 5.45 25.36 -13.34
C PHE A 593 4.22 24.61 -12.83
N GLY A 594 3.02 25.00 -13.26
CA GLY A 594 1.77 24.30 -12.94
C GLY A 594 1.76 22.85 -13.43
N ALA A 595 2.21 22.61 -14.67
CA ALA A 595 2.32 21.26 -15.23
C ALA A 595 3.32 20.38 -14.45
N VAL A 596 4.50 20.92 -14.11
CA VAL A 596 5.50 20.20 -13.30
C VAL A 596 4.93 19.85 -11.93
N LYS A 597 4.22 20.76 -11.28
CA LYS A 597 3.55 20.49 -9.99
C LYS A 597 2.53 19.37 -10.09
N LEU A 598 1.69 19.37 -11.13
CA LEU A 598 0.69 18.31 -11.35
C LEU A 598 1.35 16.94 -11.58
N ILE A 599 2.36 16.87 -12.45
CA ILE A 599 3.07 15.62 -12.71
C ILE A 599 3.76 15.13 -11.43
N ALA A 600 4.42 16.02 -10.70
CA ALA A 600 5.07 15.70 -9.44
C ALA A 600 4.07 15.20 -8.39
N SER A 601 2.91 15.85 -8.25
CA SER A 601 1.89 15.42 -7.30
C SER A 601 1.33 14.04 -7.65
N LEU A 602 1.06 13.77 -8.94
CA LEU A 602 0.55 12.47 -9.39
C LEU A 602 1.56 11.35 -9.12
N LEU A 603 2.84 11.58 -9.42
CA LEU A 603 3.91 10.62 -9.14
C LEU A 603 4.07 10.40 -7.63
N CYS A 604 4.02 11.45 -6.83
CA CYS A 604 4.18 11.34 -5.37
C CYS A 604 2.98 10.65 -4.70
N GLY A 605 1.76 11.06 -5.07
CA GLY A 605 0.53 10.56 -4.48
C GLY A 605 0.27 9.09 -4.79
N VAL A 606 0.51 8.65 -6.03
CA VAL A 606 0.21 7.28 -6.45
C VAL A 606 1.34 6.30 -6.11
N LEU A 607 2.61 6.72 -6.18
CA LEU A 607 3.76 5.79 -6.10
C LEU A 607 4.59 5.91 -4.82
N LEU A 608 4.61 7.06 -4.13
CA LEU A 608 5.58 7.31 -3.07
C LEU A 608 4.97 7.28 -1.66
N ILE A 609 3.80 7.88 -1.44
CA ILE A 609 3.26 8.08 -0.07
C ILE A 609 2.99 6.74 0.63
N ASP A 610 2.33 5.80 -0.06
CA ASP A 610 2.00 4.50 0.54
C ASP A 610 3.21 3.54 0.61
N HIS A 611 4.21 3.74 -0.25
CA HIS A 611 5.43 2.92 -0.24
C HIS A 611 6.46 3.39 0.80
N ILE A 612 6.64 4.70 0.98
CA ILE A 612 7.72 5.27 1.80
C ILE A 612 7.29 5.49 3.26
N GLY A 613 5.99 5.69 3.53
CA GLY A 613 5.49 6.09 4.85
C GLY A 613 5.34 7.60 4.98
N ARG A 614 4.52 8.06 5.93
CA ARG A 614 4.09 9.46 6.03
C ARG A 614 5.22 10.32 6.55
N LYS A 615 5.91 9.92 7.63
CA LYS A 615 7.04 10.70 8.19
C LYS A 615 8.18 10.83 7.18
N ARG A 616 8.53 9.73 6.52
CA ARG A 616 9.63 9.69 5.55
C ARG A 616 9.31 10.51 4.29
N SER A 617 8.08 10.44 3.78
CA SER A 617 7.63 11.28 2.66
C SER A 617 7.64 12.77 3.00
N LEU A 618 7.20 13.15 4.22
CA LEU A 618 7.26 14.54 4.65
C LEU A 618 8.71 15.03 4.71
N THR A 619 9.57 14.24 5.34
CA THR A 619 10.98 14.58 5.55
C THR A 619 11.71 14.76 4.23
N SER A 620 11.53 13.84 3.27
CA SER A 620 12.16 13.96 1.95
C SER A 620 11.62 15.17 1.18
N GLY A 621 10.31 15.44 1.26
CA GLY A 621 9.68 16.58 0.58
C GLY A 621 10.21 17.91 1.09
N ILE A 622 10.28 18.08 2.42
CA ILE A 622 10.82 19.28 3.05
C ILE A 622 12.32 19.42 2.75
N LEU A 623 13.09 18.32 2.74
CA LEU A 623 14.51 18.38 2.40
C LEU A 623 14.75 18.87 0.97
N VAL A 624 13.99 18.36 0.00
CA VAL A 624 14.03 18.80 -1.40
C VAL A 624 13.66 20.28 -1.51
N GLN A 625 12.59 20.69 -0.81
CA GLN A 625 12.17 22.09 -0.74
C GLN A 625 13.25 22.98 -0.11
N GLN A 626 13.89 22.53 0.97
CA GLN A 626 14.93 23.27 1.70
C GLN A 626 16.14 23.55 0.82
N VAL A 627 16.66 22.52 0.13
CA VAL A 627 17.80 22.68 -0.77
C VAL A 627 17.49 23.67 -1.89
N ALA A 628 16.28 23.60 -2.44
CA ALA A 628 15.86 24.46 -3.53
C ALA A 628 15.67 25.92 -3.11
N ILE A 629 14.98 26.18 -1.98
CA ILE A 629 14.80 27.54 -1.45
C ILE A 629 16.16 28.14 -1.04
N LEU A 630 17.04 27.34 -0.44
CA LEU A 630 18.38 27.79 -0.05
C LEU A 630 19.20 28.21 -1.27
N TYR A 631 19.17 27.44 -2.36
CA TYR A 631 19.82 27.83 -3.61
C TYR A 631 19.30 29.19 -4.11
N ILE A 632 17.98 29.39 -4.15
CA ILE A 632 17.37 30.64 -4.63
C ILE A 632 17.78 31.82 -3.72
N ALA A 633 17.79 31.63 -2.40
CA ALA A 633 18.22 32.65 -1.44
C ALA A 633 19.68 33.07 -1.68
N ILE A 634 20.58 32.09 -1.87
CA ILE A 634 21.99 32.34 -2.18
C ILE A 634 22.13 33.06 -3.52
N PHE A 635 21.45 32.58 -4.57
CA PHE A 635 21.48 33.21 -5.90
C PHE A 635 21.05 34.68 -5.85
N LEU A 636 19.93 34.99 -5.21
CA LEU A 636 19.44 36.37 -5.07
C LEU A 636 20.40 37.24 -4.24
N THR A 637 21.06 36.66 -3.23
CA THR A 637 22.08 37.36 -2.44
C THR A 637 23.29 37.71 -3.30
N VAL A 638 23.81 36.76 -4.07
CA VAL A 638 24.95 36.97 -4.99
C VAL A 638 24.60 37.98 -6.06
N ARG A 639 23.42 37.85 -6.71
CA ARG A 639 22.96 38.79 -7.74
C ARG A 639 22.84 40.23 -7.20
N SER A 640 22.42 40.41 -5.94
CA SER A 640 22.28 41.75 -5.35
C SER A 640 23.61 42.48 -5.09
N HIS A 641 24.74 41.77 -5.03
CA HIS A 641 26.07 42.36 -4.80
C HIS A 641 26.92 42.40 -6.08
N TRP A 642 26.41 41.89 -7.20
CA TRP A 642 27.13 41.86 -8.46
C TRP A 642 26.97 43.19 -9.21
N SER A 643 28.08 43.87 -9.47
CA SER A 643 28.12 45.17 -10.15
C SER A 643 28.68 45.12 -11.57
N GLY A 644 29.06 43.94 -12.08
CA GLY A 644 29.56 43.76 -13.44
C GLY A 644 28.45 43.49 -14.46
N ASP A 645 28.75 43.61 -15.76
CA ASP A 645 27.84 43.22 -16.84
C ASP A 645 27.35 41.76 -16.67
N GLU A 646 26.16 41.45 -17.20
CA GLU A 646 25.58 40.11 -17.11
C GLU A 646 26.48 39.09 -17.83
N SER A 647 27.37 38.47 -17.06
CA SER A 647 28.22 37.37 -17.55
C SER A 647 27.35 36.17 -17.94
N GLY A 648 27.80 35.37 -18.91
CA GLY A 648 27.15 34.11 -19.27
C GLY A 648 27.01 33.14 -18.08
N SER A 649 27.84 33.28 -17.04
CA SER A 649 27.72 32.51 -15.80
C SER A 649 26.50 32.93 -14.96
N MET A 650 26.22 34.23 -14.85
CA MET A 650 25.05 34.73 -14.12
C MET A 650 23.75 34.32 -14.80
N SER A 651 23.71 34.36 -16.13
CA SER A 651 22.56 33.88 -16.91
C SER A 651 22.26 32.39 -16.65
N ARG A 652 23.30 31.54 -16.66
CA ARG A 652 23.15 30.11 -16.31
C ARG A 652 22.68 29.90 -14.87
N ALA A 653 23.18 30.68 -13.91
CA ALA A 653 22.76 30.61 -12.52
C ALA A 653 21.28 31.02 -12.33
N ALA A 654 20.81 31.99 -13.12
CA ALA A 654 19.41 32.41 -13.15
C ALA A 654 18.48 31.34 -13.72
N ILE A 655 18.90 30.65 -14.79
CA ILE A 655 18.18 29.48 -15.33
C ILE A 655 18.08 28.38 -14.26
N ALA A 656 19.18 28.10 -13.54
CA ALA A 656 19.14 27.18 -12.42
C ALA A 656 18.18 27.63 -11.31
N ALA A 657 18.07 28.93 -11.00
CA ALA A 657 17.10 29.44 -10.03
C ALA A 657 15.65 29.17 -10.45
N ILE A 658 15.34 29.28 -11.75
CA ILE A 658 14.01 28.91 -12.31
C ILE A 658 13.75 27.42 -12.10
N ILE A 659 14.72 26.56 -12.41
CA ILE A 659 14.61 25.10 -12.20
C ILE A 659 14.41 24.79 -10.72
N PHE A 660 15.19 25.39 -9.83
CA PHE A 660 15.01 25.21 -8.39
C PHE A 660 13.65 25.70 -7.91
N MET A 661 13.07 26.74 -8.52
CA MET A 661 11.68 27.12 -8.25
C MET A 661 10.71 25.98 -8.55
N TYR A 662 10.90 25.28 -9.67
CA TYR A 662 10.11 24.08 -10.00
C TYR A 662 10.31 22.97 -8.96
N VAL A 663 11.55 22.76 -8.52
CA VAL A 663 11.90 21.77 -7.47
C VAL A 663 11.23 22.10 -6.14
N VAL A 664 11.06 23.39 -5.78
CA VAL A 664 10.25 23.77 -4.60
C VAL A 664 8.81 23.26 -4.72
N GLY A 665 8.21 23.39 -5.92
CA GLY A 665 6.88 22.86 -6.19
C GLY A 665 6.80 21.33 -6.01
N ILE A 666 7.83 20.60 -6.44
CA ILE A 666 7.95 19.14 -6.25
C ILE A 666 8.04 18.79 -4.76
N GLY A 667 8.91 19.48 -4.01
CA GLY A 667 9.09 19.26 -2.57
C GLY A 667 7.80 19.52 -1.78
N TRP A 668 7.06 20.57 -2.14
CA TRP A 668 5.76 20.88 -1.54
C TRP A 668 4.70 19.80 -1.81
N ALA A 669 4.62 19.32 -3.06
CA ALA A 669 3.68 18.28 -3.44
C ALA A 669 3.96 16.93 -2.75
N MET A 670 5.24 16.57 -2.60
CA MET A 670 5.66 15.34 -1.91
C MET A 670 5.53 15.42 -0.38
N GLY A 671 5.75 16.62 0.18
CA GLY A 671 5.78 16.87 1.61
C GLY A 671 4.46 17.40 2.15
N TRP A 672 4.43 18.70 2.46
CA TRP A 672 3.35 19.34 3.22
C TRP A 672 1.97 19.19 2.59
N ASN A 673 1.85 19.21 1.25
CA ASN A 673 0.54 19.25 0.61
C ASN A 673 -0.30 18.01 0.86
N SER A 674 0.29 16.83 0.69
CA SER A 674 -0.43 15.57 0.84
C SER A 674 -0.65 15.26 2.33
N ILE A 675 0.33 15.60 3.15
CA ILE A 675 0.39 15.16 4.54
C ILE A 675 -0.49 16.03 5.45
N GLN A 676 -0.72 17.30 5.11
CA GLN A 676 -1.61 18.18 5.88
C GLN A 676 -3.05 17.65 5.94
N TYR A 677 -3.55 17.02 4.87
CA TYR A 677 -4.92 16.51 4.80
C TYR A 677 -5.03 15.11 5.41
N ILE A 678 -4.02 14.26 5.18
CA ILE A 678 -3.97 12.90 5.73
C ILE A 678 -3.85 12.95 7.25
N ILE A 679 -2.89 13.69 7.80
CA ILE A 679 -2.67 13.79 9.25
C ILE A 679 -3.91 14.39 9.95
N ASN A 680 -4.59 15.35 9.32
CA ASN A 680 -5.82 15.91 9.87
C ASN A 680 -6.92 14.85 10.04
N ALA A 681 -7.04 13.92 9.09
CA ALA A 681 -8.02 12.84 9.17
C ALA A 681 -7.64 11.76 10.21
N GLU A 682 -6.35 11.57 10.47
CA GLU A 682 -5.81 10.50 11.35
C GLU A 682 -5.64 10.94 12.82
N ILE A 683 -5.38 12.21 13.11
CA ILE A 683 -5.02 12.66 14.47
C ILE A 683 -6.20 12.85 15.41
N PHE A 684 -7.36 13.27 14.90
CA PHE A 684 -8.49 13.60 15.77
C PHE A 684 -9.36 12.37 16.08
N PRO A 685 -9.69 12.13 17.37
CA PRO A 685 -10.62 11.08 17.73
C PRO A 685 -12.02 11.41 17.19
N LEU A 686 -12.80 10.36 16.92
CA LEU A 686 -14.09 10.44 16.23
C LEU A 686 -15.04 11.54 16.78
N PRO A 687 -15.25 11.70 18.11
CA PRO A 687 -16.25 12.64 18.63
C PRO A 687 -15.93 14.12 18.34
N VAL A 688 -14.64 14.46 18.25
CA VAL A 688 -14.17 15.84 18.03
C VAL A 688 -13.61 16.07 16.63
N ARG A 689 -13.65 15.07 15.75
CA ARG A 689 -12.96 15.11 14.44
C ARG A 689 -13.46 16.23 13.52
N SER A 690 -14.77 16.36 13.37
CA SER A 690 -15.36 17.41 12.52
C SER A 690 -15.03 18.80 13.04
N THR A 691 -15.11 18.99 14.36
CA THR A 691 -14.81 20.26 15.03
C THR A 691 -13.31 20.58 15.00
N GLY A 692 -12.46 19.60 15.26
CA GLY A 692 -11.00 19.72 15.19
C GLY A 692 -10.51 20.03 13.79
N SER A 693 -11.07 19.36 12.77
CA SER A 693 -10.75 19.62 11.37
C SER A 693 -11.16 21.03 10.93
N SER A 694 -12.36 21.48 11.31
CA SER A 694 -12.83 22.85 11.00
C SER A 694 -11.95 23.92 11.67
N LEU A 695 -11.59 23.73 12.94
CA LEU A 695 -10.71 24.66 13.64
C LEU A 695 -9.30 24.68 13.03
N LEU A 696 -8.75 23.50 12.69
CA LEU A 696 -7.48 23.39 12.00
C LEU A 696 -7.48 24.11 10.65
N MET A 697 -8.53 23.91 9.84
CA MET A 697 -8.66 24.58 8.54
C MET A 697 -8.83 26.10 8.70
N THR A 698 -9.48 26.55 9.78
CA THR A 698 -9.54 27.98 10.13
C THR A 698 -8.14 28.54 10.37
N PHE A 699 -7.29 27.85 11.14
CA PHE A 699 -5.89 28.24 11.34
C PHE A 699 -5.06 28.14 10.07
N HIS A 700 -5.30 27.13 9.23
CA HIS A 700 -4.67 27.00 7.92
C HIS A 700 -4.94 28.25 7.06
N TYR A 701 -6.20 28.65 6.91
CA TYR A 701 -6.57 29.83 6.12
C TYR A 701 -6.12 31.14 6.75
N ALA A 702 -6.08 31.24 8.08
CA ALA A 702 -5.54 32.41 8.78
C ALA A 702 -4.04 32.58 8.50
N ASN A 703 -3.25 31.51 8.60
CA ASN A 703 -1.82 31.55 8.25
C ASN A 703 -1.60 31.83 6.76
N ARG A 704 -2.44 31.24 5.91
CA ARG A 704 -2.40 31.44 4.46
C ARG A 704 -2.72 32.89 4.06
N TYR A 705 -3.69 33.51 4.72
CA TYR A 705 -3.96 34.94 4.61
C TYR A 705 -2.74 35.76 5.04
N GLY A 706 -2.18 35.47 6.22
CA GLY A 706 -1.02 36.18 6.76
C GLY A 706 0.18 36.19 5.82
N ILE A 707 0.58 35.03 5.31
CA ILE A 707 1.72 34.92 4.39
C ILE A 707 1.41 35.54 3.03
N SER A 708 0.23 35.29 2.45
CA SER A 708 -0.16 35.87 1.16
C SER A 708 -0.20 37.40 1.21
N LYS A 709 -0.66 37.97 2.34
CA LYS A 709 -0.68 39.41 2.57
C LYS A 709 0.74 39.99 2.79
N ALA A 710 1.61 39.26 3.49
CA ALA A 710 2.96 39.70 3.83
C ALA A 710 3.91 39.74 2.62
N VAL A 711 3.88 38.73 1.74
CA VAL A 711 4.93 38.55 0.72
C VAL A 711 5.16 39.77 -0.18
N PRO A 712 4.15 40.42 -0.78
CA PRO A 712 4.41 41.62 -1.60
C PRO A 712 5.08 42.75 -0.84
N SER A 713 4.81 42.88 0.46
CA SER A 713 5.46 43.87 1.33
C SER A 713 6.89 43.45 1.69
N MET A 714 7.13 42.15 1.90
CA MET A 714 8.47 41.60 2.17
C MET A 714 9.42 41.79 0.98
N LEU A 715 8.90 41.71 -0.25
CA LEU A 715 9.66 41.88 -1.50
C LEU A 715 10.08 43.34 -1.78
N LEU A 716 9.56 44.33 -1.04
CA LEU A 716 9.92 45.73 -1.22
C LEU A 716 11.39 45.99 -0.87
N GLU A 717 11.99 46.96 -1.56
CA GLU A 717 13.40 47.36 -1.35
C GLU A 717 13.68 47.90 0.07
N ASN A 718 12.69 48.55 0.67
CA ASN A 718 12.76 49.12 2.03
C ASN A 718 12.35 48.14 3.14
N ALA A 719 12.13 46.87 2.81
CA ALA A 719 11.74 45.81 3.75
C ALA A 719 12.82 44.71 3.77
N LEU A 720 12.41 43.44 3.60
CA LEU A 720 13.33 42.30 3.57
C LEU A 720 14.07 42.16 2.23
N GLN A 721 13.55 42.78 1.17
CA GLN A 721 13.99 42.59 -0.21
C GLN A 721 13.74 41.13 -0.68
N PRO A 722 13.88 40.85 -1.99
CA PRO A 722 13.77 39.48 -2.48
C PRO A 722 14.72 38.50 -1.76
N LYS A 723 15.97 38.90 -1.54
CA LYS A 723 16.97 38.05 -0.85
C LYS A 723 16.55 37.70 0.58
N GLY A 724 16.11 38.67 1.38
CA GLY A 724 15.70 38.42 2.77
C GLY A 724 14.41 37.61 2.86
N THR A 725 13.51 37.77 1.89
CA THR A 725 12.26 36.98 1.80
C THR A 725 12.55 35.49 1.59
N PHE A 726 13.46 35.13 0.67
CA PHE A 726 13.83 33.74 0.45
C PHE A 726 14.69 33.16 1.60
N TRP A 727 15.53 33.97 2.26
CA TRP A 727 16.19 33.54 3.50
C TRP A 727 15.20 33.24 4.61
N PHE A 728 14.17 34.07 4.78
CA PHE A 728 13.09 33.81 5.74
C PHE A 728 12.37 32.48 5.43
N PHE A 729 12.01 32.23 4.17
CA PHE A 729 11.41 30.94 3.76
C PHE A 729 12.35 29.76 4.02
N SER A 730 13.66 29.91 3.78
CA SER A 730 14.67 28.88 4.07
C SER A 730 14.73 28.57 5.57
N VAL A 731 14.71 29.58 6.43
CA VAL A 731 14.73 29.39 7.89
C VAL A 731 13.46 28.69 8.36
N MET A 732 12.29 29.11 7.87
CA MET A 732 11.02 28.47 8.23
C MET A 732 10.93 27.02 7.74
N THR A 733 11.42 26.74 6.52
CA THR A 733 11.47 25.38 5.96
C THR A 733 12.42 24.50 6.76
N PHE A 734 13.55 25.02 7.22
CA PHE A 734 14.49 24.30 8.10
C PHE A 734 13.87 23.96 9.46
N PHE A 735 13.14 24.89 10.08
CA PHE A 735 12.39 24.58 11.31
C PHE A 735 11.28 23.56 11.05
N GLY A 736 10.62 23.62 9.90
CA GLY A 736 9.70 22.58 9.43
C GLY A 736 10.35 21.19 9.39
N LEU A 737 11.57 21.11 8.82
CA LEU A 737 12.33 19.87 8.75
C LEU A 737 12.66 19.32 10.15
N LEU A 738 13.14 20.20 11.05
CA LEU A 738 13.45 19.82 12.42
C LEU A 738 12.22 19.33 13.17
N TRP A 739 11.09 20.02 13.02
CA TRP A 739 9.80 19.63 13.59
C TRP A 739 9.39 18.23 13.12
N THR A 740 9.48 17.95 11.82
CA THR A 740 9.15 16.63 11.27
C THR A 740 10.07 15.53 11.80
N LEU A 741 11.37 15.79 11.93
CA LEU A 741 12.33 14.80 12.42
C LEU A 741 12.09 14.46 13.89
N LEU A 742 11.87 15.48 14.73
CA LEU A 742 11.79 15.35 16.18
C LEU A 742 10.41 15.00 16.72
N LEU A 743 9.34 15.60 16.16
CA LEU A 743 8.01 15.59 16.78
C LEU A 743 7.00 14.71 16.05
N LEU A 744 7.16 14.45 14.76
CA LEU A 744 6.22 13.63 13.99
C LEU A 744 6.51 12.13 14.21
N PRO A 745 5.58 11.35 14.80
CA PRO A 745 5.66 9.89 14.77
C PRO A 745 5.27 9.35 13.39
N GLU A 746 5.67 8.11 13.09
CA GLU A 746 5.21 7.43 11.88
C GLU A 746 3.77 6.94 12.09
N THR A 747 2.81 7.49 11.34
CA THR A 747 1.39 7.08 11.39
C THR A 747 1.02 6.05 10.32
N ALA A 748 1.94 5.75 9.39
CA ALA A 748 1.67 4.81 8.30
C ALA A 748 1.35 3.40 8.83
N GLY A 749 0.17 2.88 8.46
CA GLY A 749 -0.23 1.51 8.77
C GLY A 749 -0.66 1.29 10.22
N GLN A 750 -0.78 2.35 11.03
CA GLN A 750 -1.35 2.28 12.38
C GLN A 750 -2.88 2.35 12.29
N SER A 751 -3.58 1.64 13.18
CA SER A 751 -5.02 1.84 13.35
C SER A 751 -5.33 3.25 13.91
N LEU A 752 -6.60 3.66 13.84
CA LEU A 752 -7.00 4.95 14.43
C LEU A 752 -6.80 4.94 15.95
N GLU A 753 -7.00 3.81 16.59
CA GLU A 753 -6.82 3.58 18.02
C GLU A 753 -5.34 3.62 18.41
N GLU A 754 -4.46 3.00 17.62
CA GLU A 754 -3.00 3.04 17.81
C GLU A 754 -2.44 4.45 17.58
N THR A 755 -2.92 5.13 16.53
CA THR A 755 -2.58 6.54 16.28
C THR A 755 -3.02 7.40 17.45
N ASN A 756 -4.20 7.13 18.01
CA ASN A 756 -4.64 7.81 19.22
C ASN A 756 -3.70 7.54 20.40
N ALA A 757 -3.24 6.31 20.60
CA ALA A 757 -2.28 6.00 21.66
C ALA A 757 -0.94 6.77 21.51
N LEU A 758 -0.46 7.00 20.29
CA LEU A 758 0.79 7.75 20.01
C LEU A 758 0.74 9.22 20.45
N PHE A 759 -0.46 9.81 20.49
CA PHE A 759 -0.68 11.22 20.86
C PHE A 759 -1.39 11.41 22.21
N SER A 760 -1.47 10.34 23.02
CA SER A 760 -2.07 10.35 24.37
C SER A 760 -1.11 10.89 25.43
#